data_AF-A0A952UY46-F1
#
_entry.id   AF-A0A952UY46-F1
#
_cell.length_a   1.000
_cell.length_b   1.000
_cell.length_c   1.000
_cell.angle_alpha   90.00
_cell.angle_beta   90.00
_cell.angle_gamma   90.00
#
_symmetry.space_group_name_H-M   'P 1'
#
loop_
_entity.id
_entity.type
_entity.pdbx_description
1 polymer ?
#
loop_
_entity_poly.entity_id
_entity_poly.type
_entity_poly.pdbx_seq_one_letter_code
_entity_poly.pdbx_strand_id
1 'polypeptide(L)'
;MKKSSSLTSRVLRRSLWLTPCLGLLSVGSCASEPEGLAEAAPANVTVKMDFFHKPLPEIALPNDIATRYDAESPTKRRVNASMIAVTEFESRLRERLDTMDGWGVLMPIVVPFSAPIDIQSVIDRHDDVDYATEDDAIYVINITPSSPRYGEIQHLDIGNGNYPSVLERQGLYWKNDPRGDSLTLFFEEADEDRNRNGRLDPGEDVNGNGVLDPGEDVNGNGVLDPPEDTDADGLLDVPNYRPGHDPAWGDLKGRADAIMTFYERQTNTLVARPLVPLDDHTTYAVVVTRRILDLDGKPVGSPYRTINHIGQTEALQPLLDVLPKGLSLSDIAFTYSFTTQTIRAEWQAVRDGLYGHGVQKHIGEQFPAEVSKLHAMRDTGDHFPGMKRPHLLHGETWRPALELVQQQFTGGTPGVEYDTLNEGTRAIDYFTVGTFSSPQLFPREDAQGNPLPLDSQVWPADLSRKPAPTYPEDVHFTLSIPRKEVSPRGEGKPAPVIILGHGYTGNRFDVLQVSSYFARLGFAVIGIDGPSHGLALKPVELTLARGMLGGLGLSSMADALFSDRAVDQNADGIKDSGADFWTSYMFHTRDMVRQFALDYMQLVRVIRSFDGQRRWAHDTNGDGQPDLAGDFDGDGQVDVSKDSPFYFFGGSLGGIMAMIAAGVEPAITAIAPVAGGGGYADLGPRSTQGGVPEAFILRAMGPLFTGTLDADSGELLVETIVADLNDDITFPIATVSGLKPWDTMVTENLRNGVRRCGFISEAGTVRTSLEADLNDPVEIRFYRGPQVLPSKDCQLREGAVLIATVDQFQESFSFQGTPFTAGQPLVSLMEGLGLRRSHPDFRRMGGLAQMLLDPSDPAVLAQYWQKNPITYPGTGETTGAHALIITTMGDTSVPVSGGILVGRASGIVPYLENDPRYGVPANEKYISTYTTEGVHNLMRYVNPETGGGVHLDIENFSGGNDVWGSGIPRIDVPMRIGFEGEDLLGGKSAHIVPYTRPEGQHGFDMPGSDTDRAIRNCLAACTEEGEDPCNCSATEVYDVGFFMLNMVGRYFQTGGQVLSADLCQSRNDCSFIPALPTPRDPSTLD
;
A
#
# COMPACT_ATOMS: atom_id res chain seq x y z
N MET A 1 40.05 -13.29 44.82
CA MET A 1 40.88 -13.77 45.96
C MET A 1 40.36 -13.17 47.27
N LYS A 2 40.06 -14.04 48.26
CA LYS A 2 40.06 -13.89 49.75
C LYS A 2 39.71 -12.51 50.39
N LYS A 3 38.60 -12.42 51.16
CA LYS A 3 38.49 -12.50 52.67
C LYS A 3 39.08 -11.26 53.41
N SER A 4 38.54 -10.68 54.48
CA SER A 4 37.47 -11.05 55.43
C SER A 4 37.12 -9.95 56.45
N SER A 5 35.87 -9.96 56.94
CA SER A 5 35.32 -9.84 58.34
C SER A 5 35.92 -8.93 59.44
N SER A 6 35.05 -8.25 60.22
CA SER A 6 34.77 -8.46 61.69
C SER A 6 33.69 -7.46 62.19
N LEU A 7 32.53 -7.89 62.70
CA LEU A 7 32.10 -8.18 64.11
C LEU A 7 31.41 -7.02 64.90
N THR A 8 30.09 -7.18 65.08
CA THR A 8 29.27 -7.13 66.32
C THR A 8 29.15 -5.87 67.22
N SER A 9 27.92 -5.33 67.18
CA SER A 9 26.96 -5.03 68.27
C SER A 9 27.26 -3.99 69.37
N ARG A 10 26.29 -3.07 69.56
CA ARG A 10 25.65 -2.82 70.88
C ARG A 10 24.28 -2.15 70.73
N VAL A 11 23.40 -2.55 71.64
CA VAL A 11 21.96 -2.34 71.75
C VAL A 11 21.68 -1.41 72.95
N LEU A 12 20.42 -0.97 73.09
CA LEU A 12 19.73 -0.37 74.27
C LEU A 12 19.91 1.16 74.47
N ARG A 13 18.93 1.95 74.96
CA ARG A 13 17.45 1.85 75.15
C ARG A 13 16.96 3.21 75.77
N ARG A 14 15.69 3.60 75.55
CA ARG A 14 14.75 4.45 76.38
C ARG A 14 14.44 5.85 75.79
N SER A 15 13.18 6.34 75.72
CA SER A 15 12.04 6.19 76.65
C SER A 15 10.66 6.41 76.00
N LEU A 16 9.65 5.68 76.50
CA LEU A 16 8.19 5.73 76.23
C LEU A 16 7.47 6.90 76.90
N TRP A 17 6.20 7.13 76.50
CA TRP A 17 4.93 7.56 77.19
C TRP A 17 4.12 8.35 76.11
N LEU A 18 2.92 8.04 75.59
CA LEU A 18 1.71 7.31 76.01
C LEU A 18 0.87 6.83 74.78
N THR A 19 0.22 5.66 74.89
CA THR A 19 -0.92 5.09 74.11
C THR A 19 -2.28 5.68 74.57
N PRO A 20 -3.50 5.40 74.02
CA PRO A 20 -3.93 4.28 73.13
C PRO A 20 -4.96 4.60 72.00
N CYS A 21 -4.96 3.80 70.92
CA CYS A 21 -6.15 3.32 70.18
C CYS A 21 -5.70 2.43 69.01
N LEU A 22 -5.16 1.25 69.32
CA LEU A 22 -5.13 0.12 68.38
C LEU A 22 -6.44 -0.64 68.58
N GLY A 23 -7.36 -0.52 67.63
CA GLY A 23 -8.64 -1.21 67.71
C GLY A 23 -9.58 -0.84 66.58
N LEU A 24 -9.13 -0.96 65.32
CA LEU A 24 -9.93 -1.07 64.09
C LEU A 24 -8.97 -0.93 62.90
N LEU A 25 -8.51 -2.06 62.34
CA LEU A 25 -8.04 -2.26 60.94
C LEU A 25 -7.40 -3.65 60.79
N SER A 26 -8.05 -4.68 61.35
CA SER A 26 -7.78 -6.09 61.04
C SER A 26 -9.00 -6.68 60.34
N VAL A 27 -9.43 -6.03 59.25
CA VAL A 27 -10.12 -6.72 58.16
C VAL A 27 -9.03 -6.96 57.13
N GLY A 28 -8.32 -8.08 57.28
CA GLY A 28 -7.53 -8.61 56.19
C GLY A 28 -8.52 -8.93 55.08
N SER A 29 -8.48 -8.13 54.02
CA SER A 29 -9.04 -8.48 52.73
C SER A 29 -8.39 -9.80 52.31
N CYS A 30 -9.08 -10.92 52.53
CA CYS A 30 -8.94 -12.07 51.66
C CYS A 30 -9.51 -11.62 50.31
N ALA A 31 -8.68 -10.99 49.48
CA ALA A 31 -8.99 -10.93 48.06
C ALA A 31 -9.09 -12.39 47.61
N SER A 32 -10.26 -12.80 47.10
CA SER A 32 -10.42 -14.08 46.40
C SER A 32 -9.33 -14.20 45.35
N GLU A 33 -8.84 -15.42 45.09
CA GLU A 33 -7.98 -15.64 43.92
C GLU A 33 -8.68 -15.05 42.69
N PRO A 34 -7.97 -14.33 41.80
CA PRO A 34 -8.60 -13.78 40.60
C PRO A 34 -9.21 -14.94 39.79
N GLU A 35 -10.52 -14.94 39.64
CA GLU A 35 -11.24 -15.93 38.83
C GLU A 35 -11.21 -15.48 37.36
N GLY A 36 -10.97 -16.41 36.43
CA GLY A 36 -11.19 -16.17 35.00
C GLY A 36 -12.69 -16.19 34.66
N LEU A 37 -13.06 -15.93 33.40
CA LEU A 37 -14.46 -15.93 32.97
C LEU A 37 -15.16 -17.29 33.17
N ALA A 38 -14.42 -18.39 32.94
CA ALA A 38 -14.85 -19.76 33.18
C ALA A 38 -13.64 -20.70 33.31
N GLU A 39 -13.82 -21.87 33.92
CA GLU A 39 -12.82 -22.95 33.88
C GLU A 39 -12.67 -23.49 32.45
N ALA A 40 -11.42 -23.70 32.02
CA ALA A 40 -11.12 -24.32 30.73
C ALA A 40 -11.18 -25.84 30.83
N ALA A 41 -11.70 -26.48 29.78
CA ALA A 41 -11.61 -27.93 29.63
C ALA A 41 -10.17 -28.35 29.27
N PRO A 42 -9.66 -29.49 29.77
CA PRO A 42 -8.37 -30.03 29.36
C PRO A 42 -8.32 -30.31 27.85
N ALA A 43 -7.20 -30.00 27.22
CA ALA A 43 -6.92 -30.26 25.81
C ALA A 43 -5.44 -30.62 25.61
N ASN A 44 -5.15 -31.43 24.59
CA ASN A 44 -3.78 -31.77 24.20
C ASN A 44 -3.12 -30.64 23.41
N VAL A 45 -3.90 -30.04 22.51
CA VAL A 45 -3.50 -28.86 21.73
C VAL A 45 -4.17 -27.62 22.32
N THR A 46 -3.38 -26.60 22.61
CA THR A 46 -3.87 -25.34 23.15
C THR A 46 -3.47 -24.17 22.26
N VAL A 47 -4.13 -23.03 22.42
CA VAL A 47 -3.56 -21.76 21.93
C VAL A 47 -2.19 -21.57 22.57
N LYS A 48 -1.20 -21.18 21.77
CA LYS A 48 0.18 -20.98 22.20
C LYS A 48 0.33 -19.59 22.81
N MET A 49 0.88 -19.54 24.02
CA MET A 49 1.15 -18.29 24.76
C MET A 49 2.58 -18.29 25.32
N ASP A 50 3.59 -18.30 24.46
CA ASP A 50 5.00 -18.28 24.85
C ASP A 50 5.56 -16.84 24.88
N PHE A 51 5.54 -16.25 26.07
CA PHE A 51 6.05 -14.90 26.32
C PHE A 51 7.59 -14.81 26.30
N PHE A 52 8.29 -15.95 26.39
CA PHE A 52 9.75 -15.99 26.55
C PHE A 52 10.48 -16.35 25.26
N HIS A 53 9.74 -16.70 24.20
CA HIS A 53 10.29 -16.83 22.85
C HIS A 53 11.03 -15.54 22.46
N LYS A 54 12.19 -15.70 21.81
CA LYS A 54 13.05 -14.60 21.36
C LYS A 54 13.25 -14.69 19.84
N PRO A 55 13.36 -13.54 19.14
CA PRO A 55 13.43 -12.19 19.69
C PRO A 55 12.06 -11.59 20.10
N LEU A 56 10.97 -12.19 19.62
CA LEU A 56 9.59 -11.75 19.88
C LEU A 56 8.73 -12.90 20.41
N PRO A 57 7.76 -12.65 21.30
CA PRO A 57 6.92 -13.69 21.86
C PRO A 57 6.07 -14.40 20.78
N GLU A 58 5.75 -15.68 21.00
CA GLU A 58 4.82 -16.47 20.19
C GLU A 58 3.48 -16.58 20.93
N ILE A 59 2.63 -15.58 20.69
CA ILE A 59 1.32 -15.42 21.31
C ILE A 59 0.29 -15.07 20.24
N ALA A 60 -1.00 -15.25 20.54
CA ALA A 60 -2.05 -14.71 19.68
C ALA A 60 -1.95 -13.18 19.60
N LEU A 61 -2.08 -12.61 18.39
CA LEU A 61 -2.04 -11.18 18.12
C LEU A 61 -3.20 -10.80 17.17
N PRO A 62 -3.75 -9.58 17.27
CA PRO A 62 -3.50 -8.55 18.29
C PRO A 62 -3.95 -8.97 19.69
N ASN A 63 -3.27 -8.53 20.76
CA ASN A 63 -3.67 -8.92 22.12
C ASN A 63 -3.23 -7.90 23.18
N ASP A 64 -4.17 -7.44 24.00
CA ASP A 64 -3.95 -6.45 25.06
C ASP A 64 -2.99 -6.92 26.15
N ILE A 65 -2.72 -8.23 26.28
CA ILE A 65 -1.67 -8.72 27.19
C ILE A 65 -0.26 -8.26 26.76
N ALA A 66 -0.08 -7.96 25.48
CA ALA A 66 1.14 -7.37 24.91
C ALA A 66 1.08 -5.83 24.85
N THR A 67 0.27 -5.22 25.73
CA THR A 67 0.23 -3.77 25.94
C THR A 67 0.58 -3.43 27.38
N ARG A 68 1.00 -2.17 27.60
CA ARG A 68 1.15 -1.59 28.93
C ARG A 68 0.11 -0.50 29.15
N TYR A 69 -0.29 -0.31 30.40
CA TYR A 69 -1.16 0.81 30.77
C TYR A 69 -0.40 2.13 30.68
N ASP A 70 -0.99 3.12 30.03
CA ASP A 70 -0.50 4.49 29.95
C ASP A 70 -1.69 5.45 30.14
N ALA A 71 -1.77 6.11 31.30
CA ALA A 71 -2.84 7.06 31.61
C ALA A 71 -2.87 8.24 30.63
N GLU A 72 -1.74 8.56 30.02
CA GLU A 72 -1.57 9.63 29.04
C GLU A 72 -1.70 9.13 27.60
N SER A 73 -2.21 7.92 27.36
CA SER A 73 -2.58 7.42 26.03
C SER A 73 -4.10 7.57 25.79
N PRO A 74 -4.58 7.82 24.56
CA PRO A 74 -6.02 7.97 24.26
C PRO A 74 -6.83 6.71 24.64
N THR A 75 -6.30 5.53 24.33
CA THR A 75 -6.87 4.21 24.62
C THR A 75 -6.55 3.72 26.05
N LYS A 76 -5.75 4.47 26.81
CA LYS A 76 -5.08 4.06 28.05
C LYS A 76 -4.09 2.89 27.90
N ARG A 77 -3.73 2.53 26.67
CA ARG A 77 -2.79 1.47 26.34
C ARG A 77 -1.64 1.99 25.48
N ARG A 78 -0.51 1.30 25.56
CA ARG A 78 0.57 1.39 24.57
C ARG A 78 1.02 -0.02 24.21
N VAL A 79 1.29 -0.29 22.93
CA VAL A 79 1.91 -1.55 22.51
C VAL A 79 3.24 -1.72 23.23
N ASN A 80 3.50 -2.89 23.81
CA ASN A 80 4.71 -3.18 24.59
C ASN A 80 5.70 -3.97 23.72
N ALA A 81 6.49 -3.24 22.92
CA ALA A 81 7.42 -3.85 21.97
C ALA A 81 8.72 -4.28 22.67
N SER A 82 9.28 -5.43 22.31
CA SER A 82 10.60 -5.86 22.78
C SER A 82 11.68 -4.97 22.18
N MET A 83 12.51 -4.34 23.01
CA MET A 83 13.66 -3.55 22.53
C MET A 83 14.87 -4.42 22.12
N ILE A 84 14.75 -5.76 22.18
CA ILE A 84 15.80 -6.68 21.70
C ILE A 84 15.65 -6.84 20.18
N ALA A 85 16.35 -6.01 19.42
CA ALA A 85 16.39 -6.05 17.96
C ALA A 85 17.77 -6.51 17.46
N VAL A 86 17.81 -7.06 16.24
CA VAL A 86 19.05 -7.53 15.61
C VAL A 86 19.83 -6.39 14.95
N THR A 87 19.11 -5.39 14.42
CA THR A 87 19.65 -4.20 13.76
C THR A 87 19.16 -2.93 14.46
N GLU A 88 19.90 -1.82 14.30
CA GLU A 88 19.44 -0.50 14.71
C GLU A 88 18.18 -0.11 13.93
N PHE A 89 18.08 -0.44 12.64
CA PHE A 89 16.88 -0.23 11.84
C PHE A 89 15.63 -0.86 12.50
N GLU A 90 15.70 -2.13 12.88
CA GLU A 90 14.62 -2.79 13.59
C GLU A 90 14.38 -2.18 14.98
N SER A 91 15.45 -1.81 15.71
CA SER A 91 15.32 -1.17 17.02
C SER A 91 14.50 0.12 16.93
N ARG A 92 14.80 1.00 15.96
CA ARG A 92 14.10 2.27 15.75
C ARG A 92 12.63 2.06 15.36
N LEU A 93 12.35 1.06 14.52
CA LEU A 93 10.97 0.64 14.22
C LEU A 93 10.21 0.24 15.49
N ARG A 94 10.84 -0.59 16.34
CA ARG A 94 10.22 -1.08 17.58
C ARG A 94 10.05 0.00 18.64
N GLU A 95 10.97 0.95 18.74
CA GLU A 95 10.83 2.13 19.60
C GLU A 95 9.59 2.94 19.24
N ARG A 96 9.29 3.09 17.94
CA ARG A 96 8.07 3.77 17.48
C ARG A 96 6.82 2.93 17.68
N LEU A 97 6.89 1.63 17.39
CA LEU A 97 5.82 0.69 17.70
C LEU A 97 5.41 0.78 19.17
N ASP A 98 6.38 0.91 20.08
CA ASP A 98 6.13 1.07 21.52
C ASP A 98 5.34 2.33 21.87
N THR A 99 5.28 3.32 20.97
CA THR A 99 4.47 4.54 21.13
C THR A 99 3.04 4.38 20.63
N MET A 100 2.67 3.31 19.93
CA MET A 100 1.30 3.17 19.42
C MET A 100 0.30 2.95 20.55
N ASP A 101 -0.85 3.60 20.47
CA ASP A 101 -1.88 3.53 21.50
C ASP A 101 -2.81 2.31 21.36
N GLY A 102 -2.74 1.55 20.28
CA GLY A 102 -3.53 0.33 20.15
C GLY A 102 -3.10 -0.49 18.94
N TRP A 103 -3.90 -1.51 18.66
CA TRP A 103 -3.69 -2.44 17.56
C TRP A 103 -4.35 -1.96 16.26
N GLY A 104 -4.01 -2.60 15.14
CA GLY A 104 -4.57 -2.29 13.84
C GLY A 104 -6.07 -2.57 13.76
N VAL A 105 -6.77 -1.81 12.91
CA VAL A 105 -8.17 -2.01 12.57
C VAL A 105 -8.35 -2.93 11.36
N LEU A 106 -7.30 -3.12 10.54
CA LEU A 106 -7.31 -4.03 9.41
C LEU A 106 -6.20 -5.11 9.49
N MET A 107 -5.41 -5.10 10.57
CA MET A 107 -4.37 -6.11 10.76
C MET A 107 -4.95 -7.54 10.84
N PRO A 108 -4.26 -8.55 10.32
CA PRO A 108 -4.63 -9.95 10.50
C PRO A 108 -4.67 -10.34 11.98
N ILE A 109 -5.58 -11.25 12.32
CA ILE A 109 -5.66 -11.91 13.61
C ILE A 109 -4.97 -13.26 13.47
N VAL A 110 -3.90 -13.45 14.23
CA VAL A 110 -3.07 -14.65 14.21
C VAL A 110 -3.21 -15.40 15.54
N VAL A 111 -3.52 -16.68 15.46
CA VAL A 111 -3.72 -17.56 16.61
C VAL A 111 -2.80 -18.77 16.46
N PRO A 112 -1.60 -18.76 17.08
CA PRO A 112 -0.71 -19.91 17.09
C PRO A 112 -1.23 -21.00 18.02
N PHE A 113 -0.99 -22.26 17.65
CA PHE A 113 -1.32 -23.45 18.43
C PHE A 113 -0.06 -24.20 18.88
N SER A 114 -0.16 -24.95 19.98
CA SER A 114 0.97 -25.71 20.54
C SER A 114 1.39 -26.91 19.68
N ALA A 115 0.54 -27.33 18.74
CA ALA A 115 0.74 -28.42 17.79
C ALA A 115 -0.22 -28.23 16.58
N PRO A 116 -0.07 -28.99 15.48
CA PRO A 116 -0.97 -28.90 14.34
C PRO A 116 -2.44 -29.17 14.70
N ILE A 117 -3.35 -28.47 14.02
CA ILE A 117 -4.81 -28.64 14.12
C ILE A 117 -5.37 -29.36 12.89
N ASP A 118 -6.55 -29.96 13.03
CA ASP A 118 -7.33 -30.46 11.89
C ASP A 118 -7.93 -29.28 11.12
N ILE A 119 -7.32 -28.98 9.97
CA ILE A 119 -7.71 -27.88 9.09
C ILE A 119 -9.12 -28.08 8.53
N GLN A 120 -9.58 -29.33 8.35
CA GLN A 120 -10.93 -29.58 7.87
C GLN A 120 -11.97 -29.07 8.86
N SER A 121 -11.69 -29.14 10.17
CA SER A 121 -12.57 -28.59 11.20
C SER A 121 -12.76 -27.07 11.10
N VAL A 122 -11.83 -26.34 10.48
CA VAL A 122 -11.95 -24.90 10.19
C VAL A 122 -12.67 -24.67 8.85
N ILE A 123 -12.27 -25.40 7.80
CA ILE A 123 -12.86 -25.29 6.45
C ILE A 123 -14.37 -25.57 6.50
N ASP A 124 -14.79 -26.64 7.18
CA ASP A 124 -16.20 -27.05 7.29
C ASP A 124 -17.13 -25.95 7.86
N ARG A 125 -16.56 -24.90 8.46
CA ARG A 125 -17.28 -23.83 9.18
C ARG A 125 -17.20 -22.47 8.53
N HIS A 126 -16.17 -22.22 7.72
CA HIS A 126 -15.89 -20.92 7.14
C HIS A 126 -15.85 -20.93 5.61
N ASP A 127 -15.82 -22.11 4.97
CA ASP A 127 -15.90 -22.25 3.52
C ASP A 127 -17.37 -22.20 3.06
N ASP A 128 -18.00 -21.04 3.30
CA ASP A 128 -19.36 -20.75 2.89
C ASP A 128 -19.45 -19.36 2.24
N VAL A 129 -20.41 -19.22 1.31
CA VAL A 129 -20.58 -18.01 0.51
C VAL A 129 -21.31 -16.88 1.25
N ASP A 130 -21.99 -17.21 2.35
CA ASP A 130 -22.88 -16.31 3.09
C ASP A 130 -22.20 -15.71 4.34
N TYR A 131 -20.98 -16.17 4.68
CA TYR A 131 -20.25 -15.87 5.92
C TYR A 131 -21.12 -16.10 7.16
N ALA A 132 -21.80 -17.25 7.21
CA ALA A 132 -22.75 -17.61 8.25
C ALA A 132 -22.06 -17.84 9.60
N THR A 133 -22.47 -17.08 10.63
CA THR A 133 -21.73 -17.03 11.90
C THR A 133 -22.19 -18.06 12.96
N GLU A 134 -23.24 -18.85 12.70
CA GLU A 134 -23.82 -19.73 13.73
C GLU A 134 -22.89 -20.88 14.18
N ASP A 135 -22.01 -21.37 13.31
CA ASP A 135 -21.07 -22.45 13.60
C ASP A 135 -19.58 -22.08 13.42
N ASP A 136 -19.24 -20.78 13.35
CA ASP A 136 -17.85 -20.33 13.15
C ASP A 136 -16.86 -20.95 14.16
N ALA A 137 -15.65 -21.21 13.68
CA ALA A 137 -14.57 -21.74 14.49
C ALA A 137 -13.89 -20.66 15.36
N ILE A 138 -13.89 -19.41 14.89
CA ILE A 138 -13.34 -18.23 15.55
C ILE A 138 -14.26 -17.02 15.36
N TYR A 139 -14.41 -16.20 16.40
CA TYR A 139 -15.21 -14.97 16.36
C TYR A 139 -14.38 -13.76 16.78
N VAL A 140 -14.75 -12.60 16.25
CA VAL A 140 -14.29 -11.29 16.72
C VAL A 140 -15.53 -10.47 17.04
N ILE A 141 -15.67 -10.05 18.30
CA ILE A 141 -16.90 -9.43 18.80
C ILE A 141 -16.55 -8.08 19.42
N ASN A 142 -17.27 -7.03 19.05
CA ASN A 142 -17.14 -5.73 19.70
C ASN A 142 -17.69 -5.81 21.12
N ILE A 143 -16.83 -5.60 22.12
CA ILE A 143 -17.21 -5.71 23.54
C ILE A 143 -17.09 -4.36 24.27
N THR A 144 -17.00 -3.24 23.56
CA THR A 144 -17.03 -1.91 24.16
C THR A 144 -18.48 -1.49 24.42
N PRO A 145 -18.95 -1.39 25.69
CA PRO A 145 -20.36 -1.12 25.97
C PRO A 145 -20.85 0.25 25.50
N SER A 146 -19.95 1.21 25.32
CA SER A 146 -20.25 2.54 24.78
C SER A 146 -20.24 2.60 23.26
N SER A 147 -19.82 1.54 22.56
CA SER A 147 -19.80 1.51 21.10
C SER A 147 -21.23 1.37 20.57
N PRO A 148 -21.60 2.07 19.49
CA PRO A 148 -22.89 1.87 18.83
C PRO A 148 -23.05 0.46 18.25
N ARG A 149 -21.94 -0.27 18.04
CA ARG A 149 -21.88 -1.64 17.50
C ARG A 149 -21.57 -2.69 18.57
N TYR A 150 -21.89 -2.41 19.84
CA TYR A 150 -21.67 -3.34 20.95
C TYR A 150 -22.40 -4.68 20.70
N GLY A 151 -21.63 -5.78 20.76
CA GLY A 151 -22.11 -7.14 20.50
C GLY A 151 -22.13 -7.54 19.02
N GLU A 152 -21.76 -6.66 18.09
CA GLU A 152 -21.66 -6.99 16.67
C GLU A 152 -20.45 -7.89 16.39
N ILE A 153 -20.65 -8.89 15.53
CA ILE A 153 -19.60 -9.80 15.06
C ILE A 153 -18.93 -9.18 13.85
N GLN A 154 -17.59 -9.20 13.83
CA GLN A 154 -16.82 -8.88 12.64
C GLN A 154 -16.68 -10.13 11.76
N HIS A 155 -17.11 -10.05 10.51
CA HIS A 155 -16.89 -11.10 9.51
C HIS A 155 -15.42 -11.16 9.07
N LEU A 156 -14.93 -12.38 8.87
CA LEU A 156 -13.52 -12.69 8.63
C LEU A 156 -13.36 -13.47 7.31
N ASP A 157 -12.29 -13.21 6.58
CA ASP A 157 -11.76 -14.13 5.58
C ASP A 157 -10.89 -15.16 6.26
N ILE A 158 -11.22 -16.44 6.06
CA ILE A 158 -10.46 -17.61 6.49
C ILE A 158 -10.24 -18.50 5.27
N GLY A 159 -9.69 -17.91 4.21
CA GLY A 159 -9.35 -18.61 2.96
C GLY A 159 -10.43 -18.55 1.89
N ASN A 160 -11.39 -17.61 2.02
CA ASN A 160 -12.49 -17.44 1.07
C ASN A 160 -12.03 -16.80 -0.25
N GLY A 161 -10.88 -16.13 -0.27
CA GLY A 161 -10.28 -15.56 -1.49
C GLY A 161 -10.38 -14.04 -1.60
N ASN A 162 -10.75 -13.33 -0.52
CA ASN A 162 -10.76 -11.87 -0.48
C ASN A 162 -9.34 -11.27 -0.43
N TYR A 163 -8.36 -12.05 0.02
CA TYR A 163 -6.96 -11.68 0.16
C TYR A 163 -6.04 -12.67 -0.60
N PRO A 164 -6.06 -12.66 -1.94
CA PRO A 164 -5.20 -13.56 -2.72
C PRO A 164 -3.74 -13.20 -2.49
N SER A 165 -2.88 -14.23 -2.35
CA SER A 165 -1.43 -14.09 -2.20
C SER A 165 -0.63 -14.41 -3.46
N VAL A 166 -1.32 -14.80 -4.54
CA VAL A 166 -0.70 -15.29 -5.77
C VAL A 166 -0.10 -14.13 -6.58
N LEU A 167 1.11 -14.36 -7.08
CA LEU A 167 1.93 -13.44 -7.85
C LEU A 167 1.82 -13.73 -9.35
N GLU A 168 1.65 -12.67 -10.13
CA GLU A 168 1.78 -12.79 -11.59
C GLU A 168 3.25 -12.96 -12.01
N ARG A 169 4.17 -12.20 -11.41
CA ARG A 169 5.61 -12.23 -11.73
C ARG A 169 6.40 -12.86 -10.57
N GLN A 170 6.62 -14.16 -10.65
CA GLN A 170 7.31 -14.94 -9.59
C GLN A 170 8.79 -14.54 -9.40
N GLY A 171 9.48 -14.24 -10.50
CA GLY A 171 10.91 -13.91 -10.54
C GLY A 171 11.26 -12.44 -10.30
N LEU A 172 10.37 -11.65 -9.69
CA LEU A 172 10.57 -10.21 -9.47
C LEU A 172 11.57 -9.90 -8.34
N TYR A 173 11.92 -10.88 -7.50
CA TYR A 173 12.65 -10.68 -6.23
C TYR A 173 14.15 -10.97 -6.33
N TRP A 174 14.76 -10.41 -7.37
CA TRP A 174 16.19 -10.44 -7.71
C TRP A 174 16.77 -11.84 -7.97
N LYS A 175 17.98 -11.84 -8.55
CA LYS A 175 18.61 -13.08 -9.02
C LYS A 175 18.95 -14.02 -7.86
N ASN A 176 19.07 -15.30 -8.24
CA ASN A 176 19.52 -16.39 -7.38
C ASN A 176 18.61 -16.64 -6.16
N ASP A 177 17.34 -16.22 -6.23
CA ASP A 177 16.33 -16.59 -5.24
C ASP A 177 16.12 -18.11 -5.21
N PRO A 178 16.38 -18.81 -4.08
CA PRO A 178 16.12 -20.25 -3.96
C PRO A 178 14.64 -20.63 -4.04
N ARG A 179 13.73 -19.65 -3.93
CA ARG A 179 12.27 -19.80 -4.04
C ARG A 179 11.72 -18.95 -5.20
N GLY A 180 12.54 -18.69 -6.23
CA GLY A 180 12.21 -17.78 -7.35
C GLY A 180 11.02 -18.19 -8.21
N ASP A 181 10.58 -19.44 -8.13
CA ASP A 181 9.46 -20.05 -8.86
C ASP A 181 8.25 -20.38 -7.95
N SER A 182 8.24 -19.87 -6.71
CA SER A 182 7.04 -19.85 -5.88
C SER A 182 6.01 -18.84 -6.42
N LEU A 183 4.74 -19.15 -6.27
CA LEU A 183 3.58 -18.32 -6.57
C LEU A 183 3.30 -17.24 -5.52
N THR A 184 3.96 -17.25 -4.37
CA THR A 184 3.74 -16.27 -3.31
C THR A 184 5.05 -15.82 -2.67
N LEU A 185 5.07 -14.63 -2.07
CA LEU A 185 6.13 -14.18 -1.16
C LEU A 185 5.96 -14.75 0.26
N PHE A 186 4.72 -15.11 0.58
CA PHE A 186 4.31 -15.34 1.94
C PHE A 186 4.32 -16.78 2.36
N PHE A 187 4.04 -17.78 1.52
CA PHE A 187 3.86 -19.16 1.99
C PHE A 187 4.79 -20.11 1.26
N GLU A 188 5.22 -21.15 1.97
CA GLU A 188 6.06 -22.18 1.38
C GLU A 188 5.27 -23.05 0.39
N GLU A 189 5.92 -23.41 -0.71
CA GLU A 189 5.39 -24.25 -1.80
C GLU A 189 6.35 -25.36 -2.20
N ALA A 190 7.65 -25.20 -1.91
CA ALA A 190 8.63 -26.24 -2.08
C ALA A 190 8.23 -27.45 -1.24
N ASP A 191 8.38 -28.60 -1.88
CA ASP A 191 8.14 -29.88 -1.24
C ASP A 191 9.45 -30.64 -1.17
N GLU A 192 10.07 -30.52 -0.01
CA GLU A 192 11.24 -31.30 0.33
C GLU A 192 10.82 -32.69 0.88
N ASP A 193 9.50 -32.94 1.10
CA ASP A 193 8.81 -34.21 1.47
C ASP A 193 8.17 -34.91 0.24
N ARG A 194 9.01 -35.31 -0.72
CA ARG A 194 8.63 -35.69 -2.11
C ARG A 194 7.61 -36.82 -2.31
N ASN A 195 7.23 -37.62 -1.32
CA ASN A 195 6.30 -38.76 -1.49
C ASN A 195 4.86 -38.48 -0.99
N ARG A 196 4.65 -37.37 -0.28
CA ARG A 196 3.35 -36.68 -0.11
C ARG A 196 2.24 -37.47 0.55
N ASN A 197 2.59 -38.37 1.45
CA ASN A 197 1.64 -39.18 2.21
C ASN A 197 1.36 -38.59 3.62
N GLY A 198 1.88 -37.39 3.93
CA GLY A 198 1.81 -36.76 5.25
C GLY A 198 2.50 -37.58 6.35
N ARG A 199 3.41 -38.46 5.96
CA ARG A 199 4.15 -39.44 6.75
C ARG A 199 5.48 -39.73 6.06
N LEU A 200 6.53 -39.06 6.49
CA LEU A 200 7.91 -39.39 6.14
C LEU A 200 8.12 -40.91 5.93
N ASP A 201 8.74 -41.27 4.80
CA ASP A 201 8.85 -42.67 4.40
C ASP A 201 9.60 -43.51 5.45
N PRO A 202 9.42 -44.84 5.48
CA PRO A 202 10.25 -45.72 6.29
C PRO A 202 11.75 -45.56 5.93
N GLY A 203 12.43 -44.67 6.66
CA GLY A 203 13.79 -44.21 6.45
C GLY A 203 14.04 -42.70 6.64
N GLU A 204 13.00 -41.88 6.89
CA GLU A 204 13.07 -40.40 6.75
C GLU A 204 12.46 -39.57 7.92
N ASP A 205 11.89 -40.17 8.99
CA ASP A 205 10.82 -39.60 9.87
C ASP A 205 10.15 -40.65 10.78
N VAL A 206 10.90 -41.46 11.52
CA VAL A 206 10.41 -42.68 12.17
C VAL A 206 9.41 -42.41 13.30
N ASN A 207 9.33 -41.19 13.85
CA ASN A 207 8.46 -40.88 14.99
C ASN A 207 7.55 -39.64 14.88
N GLY A 208 7.61 -38.90 13.77
CA GLY A 208 6.65 -37.85 13.40
C GLY A 208 6.72 -36.61 14.28
N ASN A 209 7.92 -36.26 14.74
CA ASN A 209 8.14 -35.11 15.63
C ASN A 209 8.64 -33.85 14.87
N GLY A 210 8.95 -33.97 13.57
CA GLY A 210 9.48 -32.88 12.76
C GLY A 210 10.94 -32.52 13.06
N VAL A 211 11.73 -33.48 13.57
CA VAL A 211 13.15 -33.36 13.92
C VAL A 211 13.90 -34.57 13.39
N LEU A 212 14.96 -34.35 12.60
CA LEU A 212 15.82 -35.40 12.04
C LEU A 212 16.53 -36.23 13.13
N ASP A 213 16.03 -37.43 13.40
CA ASP A 213 16.60 -38.45 14.26
C ASP A 213 17.56 -39.38 13.47
N PRO A 214 18.46 -40.13 14.14
CA PRO A 214 19.51 -40.94 13.49
C PRO A 214 19.08 -42.07 12.54
N GLY A 215 17.78 -42.20 12.21
CA GLY A 215 17.22 -43.15 11.24
C GLY A 215 16.43 -42.50 10.10
N GLU A 216 16.59 -41.18 9.93
CA GLU A 216 15.75 -40.27 9.13
C GLU A 216 16.54 -39.53 8.03
N ASP A 217 17.86 -39.76 8.02
CA ASP A 217 18.79 -39.28 7.00
C ASP A 217 18.97 -40.35 5.91
N VAL A 218 18.65 -40.01 4.66
CA VAL A 218 18.68 -40.91 3.48
C VAL A 218 20.05 -41.56 3.28
N ASN A 219 21.13 -40.86 3.64
CA ASN A 219 22.50 -41.36 3.56
C ASN A 219 23.12 -41.71 4.94
N GLY A 220 22.40 -41.44 6.02
CA GLY A 220 22.70 -41.83 7.40
C GLY A 220 23.84 -41.08 8.07
N ASN A 221 24.14 -39.85 7.64
CA ASN A 221 25.21 -38.99 8.17
C ASN A 221 24.79 -38.00 9.29
N GLY A 222 23.49 -37.90 9.61
CA GLY A 222 22.86 -36.96 10.52
C GLY A 222 22.60 -35.54 9.98
N VAL A 223 22.48 -35.31 8.67
CA VAL A 223 22.40 -33.95 8.07
C VAL A 223 21.42 -33.87 6.88
N LEU A 224 20.73 -32.73 6.74
CA LEU A 224 20.01 -32.37 5.52
C LEU A 224 21.04 -31.95 4.43
N ASP A 225 21.27 -32.82 3.45
CA ASP A 225 22.15 -32.54 2.31
C ASP A 225 21.31 -32.12 1.09
N PRO A 226 21.80 -31.27 0.17
CA PRO A 226 21.10 -31.06 -1.08
C PRO A 226 20.87 -32.40 -1.83
N PRO A 227 19.62 -32.71 -2.27
CA PRO A 227 18.49 -31.80 -2.47
C PRO A 227 17.42 -31.76 -1.36
N GLU A 228 17.71 -32.22 -0.14
CA GLU A 228 16.78 -32.31 1.01
C GLU A 228 16.53 -30.94 1.68
N ASP A 229 17.48 -30.01 1.63
CA ASP A 229 17.35 -28.62 2.09
C ASP A 229 17.84 -27.71 0.95
N THR A 230 16.89 -27.15 0.19
CA THR A 230 17.17 -26.46 -1.06
C THR A 230 17.45 -24.97 -0.90
N ASP A 231 17.13 -24.36 0.24
CA ASP A 231 17.44 -22.96 0.55
C ASP A 231 18.47 -22.77 1.69
N ALA A 232 18.98 -23.88 2.23
CA ALA A 232 20.01 -23.93 3.27
C ALA A 232 19.57 -23.30 4.61
N ASP A 233 18.27 -23.31 4.91
CA ASP A 233 17.74 -22.80 6.17
C ASP A 233 17.78 -23.81 7.33
N GLY A 234 18.12 -25.07 7.03
CA GLY A 234 18.21 -26.16 8.00
C GLY A 234 16.85 -26.68 8.48
N LEU A 235 15.76 -26.32 7.80
CA LEU A 235 14.42 -26.85 7.97
C LEU A 235 14.06 -27.70 6.74
N LEU A 236 13.18 -28.69 6.93
CA LEU A 236 12.60 -29.44 5.83
C LEU A 236 11.26 -28.80 5.49
N ASP A 237 11.13 -28.26 4.28
CA ASP A 237 9.95 -27.53 3.86
C ASP A 237 8.83 -28.45 3.36
N VAL A 238 7.62 -28.16 3.83
CA VAL A 238 6.38 -28.79 3.37
C VAL A 238 5.48 -27.70 2.79
N PRO A 239 4.88 -27.91 1.60
CA PRO A 239 4.03 -26.92 0.98
C PRO A 239 2.86 -26.54 1.89
N ASN A 240 2.54 -25.25 1.94
CA ASN A 240 1.39 -24.73 2.67
C ASN A 240 0.08 -24.95 1.91
N TYR A 241 -0.13 -26.17 1.41
CA TYR A 241 -1.29 -26.58 0.64
C TYR A 241 -2.41 -27.17 1.50
N ARG A 242 -3.64 -27.06 1.00
CA ARG A 242 -4.85 -27.67 1.54
C ARG A 242 -4.65 -29.18 1.67
N PRO A 243 -5.16 -29.82 2.75
CA PRO A 243 -5.07 -31.27 2.89
C PRO A 243 -5.53 -32.02 1.62
N GLY A 244 -4.74 -33.01 1.20
CA GLY A 244 -5.03 -33.84 0.02
C GLY A 244 -4.84 -33.15 -1.34
N HIS A 245 -4.39 -31.89 -1.38
CA HIS A 245 -4.07 -31.20 -2.62
C HIS A 245 -2.60 -31.40 -2.95
N ASP A 246 -2.37 -31.94 -4.15
CA ASP A 246 -1.03 -32.23 -4.59
C ASP A 246 -0.77 -31.95 -6.07
N PRO A 247 -0.77 -30.67 -6.48
CA PRO A 247 -0.58 -30.30 -7.86
C PRO A 247 0.87 -30.54 -8.33
N ALA A 248 1.02 -30.82 -9.63
CA ALA A 248 2.34 -30.86 -10.25
C ALA A 248 2.96 -29.45 -10.23
N TRP A 249 4.30 -29.35 -10.15
CA TRP A 249 4.98 -28.05 -10.08
C TRP A 249 4.63 -27.10 -11.23
N GLY A 250 4.46 -27.65 -12.44
CA GLY A 250 4.06 -26.89 -13.64
C GLY A 250 2.56 -26.58 -13.73
N ASP A 251 1.73 -27.13 -12.84
CA ASP A 251 0.30 -26.81 -12.76
C ASP A 251 0.10 -25.58 -11.85
N LEU A 252 0.39 -24.40 -12.39
CA LEU A 252 0.29 -23.14 -11.64
C LEU A 252 -1.13 -22.90 -11.10
N LYS A 253 -2.15 -23.28 -11.89
CA LYS A 253 -3.55 -23.17 -11.49
C LYS A 253 -3.86 -24.07 -10.30
N GLY A 254 -3.49 -25.34 -10.38
CA GLY A 254 -3.69 -26.30 -9.28
C GLY A 254 -2.94 -25.90 -8.02
N ARG A 255 -1.72 -25.36 -8.15
CA ARG A 255 -0.94 -24.78 -7.04
C ARG A 255 -1.65 -23.59 -6.40
N ALA A 256 -2.12 -22.64 -7.20
CA ALA A 256 -2.87 -21.48 -6.70
C ALA A 256 -4.13 -21.90 -5.91
N ASP A 257 -4.89 -22.88 -6.40
CA ASP A 257 -6.09 -23.41 -5.72
C ASP A 257 -5.75 -24.19 -4.42
N ALA A 258 -4.54 -24.73 -4.34
CA ALA A 258 -4.08 -25.50 -3.19
C ALA A 258 -3.57 -24.64 -2.03
N ILE A 259 -3.04 -23.43 -2.26
CA ILE A 259 -2.44 -22.58 -1.21
C ILE A 259 -3.46 -22.25 -0.11
N MET A 260 -3.09 -22.51 1.15
CA MET A 260 -3.83 -22.04 2.32
C MET A 260 -3.33 -20.65 2.72
N THR A 261 -4.19 -19.64 2.65
CA THR A 261 -3.88 -18.29 3.13
C THR A 261 -4.28 -18.06 4.59
N PHE A 262 -5.04 -18.99 5.17
CA PHE A 262 -5.67 -18.89 6.48
C PHE A 262 -5.03 -19.77 7.56
N TYR A 263 -4.06 -20.61 7.20
CA TYR A 263 -3.29 -21.41 8.14
C TYR A 263 -1.85 -21.55 7.67
N GLU A 264 -0.92 -21.37 8.59
CA GLU A 264 0.52 -21.49 8.38
C GLU A 264 1.03 -22.77 9.04
N ARG A 265 1.42 -23.77 8.23
CA ARG A 265 1.94 -25.06 8.73
C ARG A 265 3.23 -24.91 9.51
N GLN A 266 4.17 -24.07 9.04
CA GLN A 266 5.49 -23.90 9.64
C GLN A 266 5.44 -23.46 11.13
N THR A 267 4.38 -22.76 11.57
CA THR A 267 4.25 -22.29 12.96
C THR A 267 2.99 -22.78 13.67
N ASN A 268 2.15 -23.56 13.00
CA ASN A 268 0.81 -23.95 13.45
C ASN A 268 -0.09 -22.76 13.79
N THR A 269 -0.17 -21.77 12.90
CA THR A 269 -0.88 -20.52 13.14
C THR A 269 -2.11 -20.38 12.24
N LEU A 270 -3.28 -20.22 12.85
CA LEU A 270 -4.48 -19.78 12.14
C LEU A 270 -4.39 -18.28 11.89
N VAL A 271 -4.73 -17.85 10.68
CA VAL A 271 -4.76 -16.46 10.22
C VAL A 271 -6.18 -16.13 9.78
N ALA A 272 -6.82 -15.18 10.45
CA ALA A 272 -8.13 -14.67 10.09
C ALA A 272 -8.05 -13.17 9.80
N ARG A 273 -8.73 -12.70 8.76
CA ARG A 273 -8.59 -11.31 8.27
C ARG A 273 -9.92 -10.57 8.27
N PRO A 274 -10.05 -9.39 8.88
CA PRO A 274 -11.31 -8.63 8.85
C PRO A 274 -11.72 -8.29 7.40
N LEU A 275 -12.94 -8.63 6.98
CA LEU A 275 -13.44 -8.30 5.63
C LEU A 275 -13.63 -6.80 5.37
N VAL A 276 -13.84 -6.06 6.46
CA VAL A 276 -13.94 -4.60 6.52
C VAL A 276 -13.19 -4.11 7.77
N PRO A 277 -12.75 -2.84 7.83
CA PRO A 277 -12.03 -2.32 8.99
C PRO A 277 -12.88 -2.35 10.27
N LEU A 278 -12.23 -2.67 11.38
CA LEU A 278 -12.77 -2.51 12.73
C LEU A 278 -12.96 -1.02 13.07
N ASP A 279 -13.81 -0.70 14.06
CA ASP A 279 -13.82 0.63 14.68
C ASP A 279 -12.48 0.94 15.36
N ASP A 280 -12.01 2.17 15.23
CA ASP A 280 -10.89 2.71 15.99
C ASP A 280 -11.28 2.93 17.46
N HIS A 281 -10.29 3.01 18.36
CA HIS A 281 -10.49 3.22 19.81
C HIS A 281 -11.49 2.25 20.47
N THR A 282 -11.58 1.01 19.98
CA THR A 282 -12.60 0.03 20.38
C THR A 282 -11.97 -1.28 20.84
N THR A 283 -12.53 -1.89 21.88
CA THR A 283 -12.07 -3.16 22.44
C THR A 283 -12.91 -4.30 21.89
N TYR A 284 -12.22 -5.32 21.36
CA TYR A 284 -12.81 -6.52 20.80
C TYR A 284 -12.39 -7.75 21.61
N ALA A 285 -13.27 -8.75 21.67
CA ALA A 285 -12.94 -10.10 22.09
C ALA A 285 -12.67 -10.96 20.86
N VAL A 286 -11.55 -11.66 20.84
CA VAL A 286 -11.36 -12.83 19.97
C VAL A 286 -11.80 -14.06 20.75
N VAL A 287 -12.67 -14.87 20.17
CA VAL A 287 -13.17 -16.11 20.76
C VAL A 287 -12.77 -17.29 19.89
N VAL A 288 -11.83 -18.09 20.38
CA VAL A 288 -11.44 -19.37 19.79
C VAL A 288 -12.35 -20.43 20.37
N THR A 289 -13.04 -21.17 19.50
CA THR A 289 -14.03 -22.17 19.94
C THR A 289 -13.42 -23.56 20.07
N ARG A 290 -14.13 -24.44 20.79
CA ARG A 290 -13.87 -25.88 20.89
C ARG A 290 -14.24 -26.64 19.62
N ARG A 291 -14.67 -25.93 18.58
CA ARG A 291 -14.99 -26.51 17.26
C ARG A 291 -13.75 -26.72 16.41
N ILE A 292 -12.66 -25.99 16.71
CA ILE A 292 -11.34 -26.30 16.17
C ILE A 292 -10.84 -27.58 16.85
N LEU A 293 -10.50 -28.57 16.04
CA LEU A 293 -10.07 -29.89 16.50
C LEU A 293 -8.56 -30.07 16.29
N ASP A 294 -7.94 -30.91 17.11
CA ASP A 294 -6.63 -31.47 16.85
C ASP A 294 -6.71 -32.64 15.85
N LEU A 295 -5.56 -33.18 15.45
CA LEU A 295 -5.48 -34.29 14.50
C LEU A 295 -6.12 -35.60 15.01
N ASP A 296 -6.40 -35.72 16.31
CA ASP A 296 -7.14 -36.85 16.92
C ASP A 296 -8.65 -36.60 17.00
N GLY A 297 -9.14 -35.48 16.44
CA GLY A 297 -10.53 -35.06 16.46
C GLY A 297 -11.01 -34.59 17.85
N LYS A 298 -10.10 -34.14 18.73
CA LYS A 298 -10.43 -33.55 20.03
C LYS A 298 -10.39 -32.02 19.97
N PRO A 299 -11.27 -31.32 20.70
CA PRO A 299 -11.23 -29.87 20.77
C PRO A 299 -9.90 -29.32 21.28
N VAL A 300 -9.44 -28.23 20.67
CA VAL A 300 -8.38 -27.40 21.23
C VAL A 300 -8.82 -26.74 22.55
N GLY A 301 -7.87 -26.21 23.32
CA GLY A 301 -8.15 -25.59 24.62
C GLY A 301 -7.29 -24.39 24.98
N SER A 302 -7.46 -23.93 26.22
CA SER A 302 -6.69 -22.83 26.81
C SER A 302 -5.35 -23.33 27.36
N PRO A 303 -4.27 -22.55 27.24
CA PRO A 303 -3.01 -22.83 27.94
C PRO A 303 -3.09 -22.56 29.46
N TYR A 304 -4.22 -22.03 29.95
CA TYR A 304 -4.47 -21.71 31.36
C TYR A 304 -5.59 -22.58 31.94
N ARG A 305 -5.72 -22.56 33.28
CA ARG A 305 -6.85 -23.21 33.98
C ARG A 305 -8.21 -22.59 33.61
N THR A 306 -8.22 -21.36 33.13
CA THR A 306 -9.40 -20.60 32.72
C THR A 306 -9.39 -20.37 31.22
N ILE A 307 -10.55 -20.09 30.62
CA ILE A 307 -10.66 -19.83 29.16
C ILE A 307 -9.97 -18.53 28.71
N ASN A 308 -9.43 -17.73 29.61
CA ASN A 308 -8.70 -16.50 29.32
C ASN A 308 -7.53 -16.32 30.31
N HIS A 309 -6.56 -15.49 29.96
CA HIS A 309 -5.56 -15.04 30.92
C HIS A 309 -6.23 -14.12 31.97
N ILE A 310 -6.00 -14.39 33.26
CA ILE A 310 -6.68 -13.69 34.38
C ILE A 310 -6.49 -12.16 34.36
N GLY A 311 -5.38 -11.68 33.77
CA GLY A 311 -5.11 -10.25 33.60
C GLY A 311 -6.04 -9.54 32.60
N GLN A 312 -6.84 -10.28 31.82
CA GLN A 312 -7.80 -9.73 30.85
C GLN A 312 -9.26 -9.98 31.23
N THR A 313 -9.54 -10.65 32.37
CA THR A 313 -10.91 -11.00 32.76
C THR A 313 -11.83 -9.78 32.85
N GLU A 314 -11.36 -8.68 33.45
CA GLU A 314 -12.15 -7.45 33.59
C GLU A 314 -12.56 -6.88 32.22
N ALA A 315 -11.61 -6.80 31.29
CA ALA A 315 -11.87 -6.30 29.94
C ALA A 315 -12.83 -7.20 29.15
N LEU A 316 -12.80 -8.52 29.40
CA LEU A 316 -13.64 -9.51 28.72
C LEU A 316 -15.01 -9.72 29.37
N GLN A 317 -15.25 -9.20 30.58
CA GLN A 317 -16.50 -9.36 31.29
C GLN A 317 -17.76 -9.00 30.46
N PRO A 318 -17.74 -7.94 29.61
CA PRO A 318 -18.88 -7.59 28.76
C PRO A 318 -19.24 -8.67 27.72
N LEU A 319 -18.29 -9.53 27.31
CA LEU A 319 -18.53 -10.61 26.34
C LEU A 319 -19.69 -11.52 26.78
N LEU A 320 -19.86 -11.77 28.08
CA LEU A 320 -20.90 -12.66 28.60
C LEU A 320 -22.32 -12.16 28.32
N ASP A 321 -22.48 -10.85 28.09
CA ASP A 321 -23.76 -10.23 27.78
C ASP A 321 -24.10 -10.27 26.28
N VAL A 322 -23.12 -10.55 25.42
CA VAL A 322 -23.21 -10.39 23.96
C VAL A 322 -22.74 -11.61 23.16
N LEU A 323 -22.74 -12.81 23.77
CA LEU A 323 -22.44 -14.03 23.02
C LEU A 323 -23.45 -14.21 21.87
N PRO A 324 -22.97 -14.41 20.62
CA PRO A 324 -23.83 -14.55 19.47
C PRO A 324 -24.64 -15.84 19.51
N LYS A 325 -25.70 -15.88 18.71
CA LYS A 325 -26.55 -17.06 18.58
C LYS A 325 -25.72 -18.26 18.09
N GLY A 326 -25.88 -19.39 18.76
CA GLY A 326 -25.12 -20.62 18.44
C GLY A 326 -23.83 -20.77 19.24
N LEU A 327 -23.36 -19.71 19.91
CA LEU A 327 -22.18 -19.75 20.77
C LEU A 327 -22.57 -19.63 22.24
N SER A 328 -22.15 -20.60 23.05
CA SER A 328 -22.30 -20.58 24.51
C SER A 328 -20.94 -20.54 25.21
N LEU A 329 -20.94 -20.21 26.51
CA LEU A 329 -19.71 -20.18 27.31
C LEU A 329 -18.96 -21.53 27.32
N SER A 330 -19.69 -22.65 27.25
CA SER A 330 -19.08 -23.99 27.20
C SER A 330 -18.42 -24.32 25.86
N ASP A 331 -18.69 -23.55 24.81
CA ASP A 331 -18.11 -23.75 23.48
C ASP A 331 -16.79 -23.00 23.32
N ILE A 332 -16.41 -22.12 24.26
CA ILE A 332 -15.18 -21.34 24.20
C ILE A 332 -13.99 -22.20 24.63
N ALA A 333 -13.00 -22.32 23.76
CA ALA A 333 -11.71 -22.95 24.07
C ALA A 333 -10.76 -21.94 24.72
N PHE A 334 -10.66 -20.75 24.13
CA PHE A 334 -9.83 -19.65 24.62
C PHE A 334 -10.40 -18.30 24.15
N THR A 335 -10.27 -17.25 24.95
CA THR A 335 -10.65 -15.89 24.56
C THR A 335 -9.71 -14.85 25.14
N TYR A 336 -9.46 -13.78 24.37
CA TYR A 336 -8.60 -12.67 24.74
C TYR A 336 -9.13 -11.36 24.15
N SER A 337 -8.75 -10.23 24.75
CA SER A 337 -9.15 -8.91 24.27
C SER A 337 -8.02 -8.22 23.50
N PHE A 338 -8.38 -7.33 22.58
CA PHE A 338 -7.47 -6.32 22.05
C PHE A 338 -8.21 -5.00 21.83
N THR A 339 -7.49 -3.88 21.96
CA THR A 339 -8.04 -2.54 21.73
C THR A 339 -7.38 -1.89 20.51
N THR A 340 -8.18 -1.38 19.57
CA THR A 340 -7.70 -0.73 18.34
C THR A 340 -7.15 0.67 18.62
N GLN A 341 -6.18 1.11 17.78
CA GLN A 341 -5.52 2.41 17.85
C GLN A 341 -6.48 3.57 17.57
N THR A 342 -6.05 4.81 17.85
CA THR A 342 -6.82 6.03 17.52
C THR A 342 -6.53 6.48 16.09
N ILE A 343 -7.58 6.69 15.26
CA ILE A 343 -7.42 7.15 13.87
C ILE A 343 -8.24 8.41 13.61
N ARG A 344 -9.55 8.36 13.89
CA ARG A 344 -10.51 9.43 13.58
C ARG A 344 -10.15 10.74 14.26
N ALA A 345 -9.81 10.68 15.54
CA ALA A 345 -9.52 11.86 16.35
C ALA A 345 -8.27 12.61 15.89
N GLU A 346 -7.29 11.92 15.28
CA GLU A 346 -6.10 12.57 14.75
C GLU A 346 -6.42 13.40 13.49
N TRP A 347 -7.21 12.83 12.57
CA TRP A 347 -7.70 13.55 11.40
C TRP A 347 -8.59 14.74 11.77
N GLN A 348 -9.48 14.56 12.75
CA GLN A 348 -10.28 15.65 13.31
C GLN A 348 -9.40 16.79 13.83
N ALA A 349 -8.38 16.47 14.63
CA ALA A 349 -7.52 17.46 15.24
C ALA A 349 -6.72 18.27 14.20
N VAL A 350 -6.12 17.61 13.21
CA VAL A 350 -5.32 18.28 12.17
C VAL A 350 -6.20 19.17 11.28
N ARG A 351 -7.34 18.67 10.81
CA ARG A 351 -8.23 19.47 9.98
C ARG A 351 -8.83 20.66 10.74
N ASP A 352 -9.34 20.45 11.96
CA ASP A 352 -9.81 21.57 12.80
C ASP A 352 -8.67 22.57 13.05
N GLY A 353 -7.44 22.08 13.20
CA GLY A 353 -6.24 22.90 13.30
C GLY A 353 -6.01 23.83 12.12
N LEU A 354 -6.15 23.33 10.88
CA LEU A 354 -6.11 24.16 9.67
C LEU A 354 -7.15 25.29 9.73
N TYR A 355 -8.35 25.04 10.26
CA TYR A 355 -9.39 26.06 10.41
C TYR A 355 -9.26 26.91 11.69
N GLY A 356 -8.19 26.75 12.47
CA GLY A 356 -7.91 27.57 13.66
C GLY A 356 -8.64 27.11 14.93
N HIS A 357 -8.98 25.81 15.01
CA HIS A 357 -9.72 25.22 16.12
C HIS A 357 -8.94 24.10 16.84
N GLY A 358 -9.41 23.72 18.02
CA GLY A 358 -8.90 22.57 18.76
C GLY A 358 -7.45 22.69 19.23
N VAL A 359 -6.83 21.53 19.49
CA VAL A 359 -5.45 21.41 19.99
C VAL A 359 -4.43 21.92 18.96
N GLN A 360 -4.74 21.79 17.67
CA GLN A 360 -3.86 22.16 16.56
C GLN A 360 -4.16 23.55 15.98
N LYS A 361 -4.90 24.41 16.68
CA LYS A 361 -5.33 25.73 16.17
C LYS A 361 -4.20 26.64 15.65
N HIS A 362 -2.98 26.46 16.16
CA HIS A 362 -1.81 27.23 15.73
C HIS A 362 -1.46 26.98 14.27
N ILE A 363 -1.85 25.84 13.70
CA ILE A 363 -1.64 25.52 12.29
C ILE A 363 -2.35 26.58 11.42
N GLY A 364 -3.65 26.80 11.63
CA GLY A 364 -4.42 27.77 10.85
C GLY A 364 -3.95 29.22 11.02
N GLU A 365 -3.34 29.55 12.16
CA GLU A 365 -2.75 30.86 12.47
C GLU A 365 -1.41 31.07 11.75
N GLN A 366 -0.59 30.02 11.61
CA GLN A 366 0.74 30.09 10.98
C GLN A 366 0.69 29.91 9.46
N PHE A 367 -0.31 29.18 8.97
CA PHE A 367 -0.48 28.84 7.56
C PHE A 367 -1.78 29.45 7.03
N PRO A 368 -1.78 30.76 6.69
CA PRO A 368 -2.97 31.41 6.16
C PRO A 368 -3.39 30.78 4.83
N ALA A 369 -4.71 30.75 4.59
CA ALA A 369 -5.28 30.29 3.33
C ALA A 369 -5.13 31.38 2.26
N GLU A 370 -3.99 31.41 1.59
CA GLU A 370 -3.67 32.35 0.51
C GLU A 370 -2.70 31.77 -0.51
N VAL A 371 -2.74 32.31 -1.73
CA VAL A 371 -1.75 32.02 -2.78
C VAL A 371 -0.52 32.88 -2.52
N SER A 372 0.60 32.23 -2.19
CA SER A 372 1.88 32.87 -1.92
C SER A 372 2.47 33.54 -3.16
N LYS A 373 2.42 32.85 -4.31
CA LYS A 373 3.03 33.32 -5.57
C LYS A 373 2.22 32.87 -6.78
N LEU A 374 2.12 33.74 -7.78
CA LEU A 374 1.76 33.37 -9.16
C LEU A 374 3.02 33.48 -10.03
N HIS A 375 3.31 32.42 -10.78
CA HIS A 375 4.47 32.39 -11.67
C HIS A 375 4.13 33.00 -13.02
N ALA A 376 5.07 33.75 -13.60
CA ALA A 376 4.98 34.13 -15.00
C ALA A 376 5.11 32.88 -15.87
N MET A 377 4.25 32.75 -16.87
CA MET A 377 4.20 31.66 -17.84
C MET A 377 4.68 32.10 -19.22
N ARG A 378 4.67 33.40 -19.52
CA ARG A 378 5.07 33.97 -20.81
C ARG A 378 6.12 35.07 -20.62
N ASP A 379 7.07 35.12 -21.56
CA ASP A 379 8.17 36.07 -21.52
C ASP A 379 7.71 37.46 -21.99
N THR A 380 8.17 38.51 -21.30
CA THR A 380 8.01 39.88 -21.79
C THR A 380 8.92 40.11 -22.99
N GLY A 381 8.37 40.35 -24.18
CA GLY A 381 9.17 40.59 -25.38
C GLY A 381 8.41 40.45 -26.69
N ASP A 382 9.14 40.21 -27.78
CA ASP A 382 8.62 40.23 -29.15
C ASP A 382 7.61 39.11 -29.45
N HIS A 383 7.64 37.99 -28.72
CA HIS A 383 6.69 36.89 -28.89
C HIS A 383 5.28 37.24 -28.38
N PHE A 384 5.18 38.10 -27.35
CA PHE A 384 3.93 38.54 -26.72
C PHE A 384 3.91 40.07 -26.54
N PRO A 385 3.85 40.84 -27.65
CA PRO A 385 3.97 42.29 -27.59
C PRO A 385 2.73 42.90 -26.91
N GLY A 386 2.96 43.71 -25.86
CA GLY A 386 1.87 44.40 -25.15
C GLY A 386 1.12 43.53 -24.12
N MET A 387 1.62 42.33 -23.82
CA MET A 387 1.07 41.44 -22.80
C MET A 387 0.94 42.12 -21.44
N LYS A 388 -0.25 41.98 -20.83
CA LYS A 388 -0.54 42.51 -19.49
C LYS A 388 -0.56 41.43 -18.40
N ARG A 389 -0.75 40.16 -18.79
CA ARG A 389 -1.04 39.04 -17.88
C ARG A 389 -0.01 37.93 -18.06
N PRO A 390 1.23 38.11 -17.59
CA PRO A 390 2.32 37.16 -17.81
C PRO A 390 2.07 35.80 -17.16
N HIS A 391 1.24 35.72 -16.10
CA HIS A 391 0.94 34.51 -15.34
C HIS A 391 -0.11 33.58 -15.98
N LEU A 392 -0.72 34.01 -17.09
CA LEU A 392 -1.67 33.21 -17.85
C LEU A 392 -0.98 32.59 -19.06
N LEU A 393 -1.35 31.36 -19.39
CA LEU A 393 -1.01 30.72 -20.66
C LEU A 393 -2.29 30.22 -21.33
N HIS A 394 -2.76 30.93 -22.35
CA HIS A 394 -3.97 30.56 -23.07
C HIS A 394 -3.82 29.23 -23.82
N GLY A 395 -4.90 28.46 -23.92
CA GLY A 395 -4.91 27.16 -24.59
C GLY A 395 -4.39 27.22 -26.03
N GLU A 396 -4.78 28.26 -26.78
CA GLU A 396 -4.31 28.47 -28.15
C GLU A 396 -2.82 28.81 -28.25
N THR A 397 -2.25 29.42 -27.20
CA THR A 397 -0.81 29.72 -27.09
C THR A 397 -0.01 28.49 -26.65
N TRP A 398 -0.61 27.61 -25.84
CA TRP A 398 0.01 26.37 -25.39
C TRP A 398 0.14 25.33 -26.49
N ARG A 399 -0.85 25.23 -27.39
CA ARG A 399 -0.93 24.15 -28.39
C ARG A 399 0.37 23.92 -29.19
N PRO A 400 1.06 24.92 -29.77
CA PRO A 400 2.30 24.68 -30.49
C PRO A 400 3.42 24.10 -29.61
N ALA A 401 3.47 24.48 -28.34
CA ALA A 401 4.43 23.93 -27.39
C ALA A 401 4.05 22.50 -26.98
N LEU A 402 2.76 22.21 -26.79
CA LEU A 402 2.25 20.86 -26.55
C LEU A 402 2.62 19.91 -27.69
N GLU A 403 2.35 20.30 -28.94
CA GLU A 403 2.68 19.51 -30.13
C GLU A 403 4.18 19.18 -30.18
N LEU A 404 5.03 20.18 -29.90
CA LEU A 404 6.48 20.03 -29.91
C LEU A 404 6.96 19.12 -28.76
N VAL A 405 6.42 19.30 -27.55
CA VAL A 405 6.74 18.45 -26.39
C VAL A 405 6.32 17.02 -26.67
N GLN A 406 5.14 16.80 -27.24
CA GLN A 406 4.64 15.47 -27.54
C GLN A 406 5.52 14.75 -28.55
N GLN A 407 5.89 15.43 -29.64
CA GLN A 407 6.74 14.86 -30.69
C GLN A 407 8.15 14.53 -30.18
N GLN A 408 8.73 15.40 -29.33
CA GLN A 408 10.12 15.27 -28.92
C GLN A 408 10.34 14.39 -27.68
N PHE A 409 9.41 14.40 -26.73
CA PHE A 409 9.58 13.73 -25.43
C PHE A 409 8.64 12.55 -25.20
N THR A 410 7.46 12.55 -25.82
CA THR A 410 6.46 11.47 -25.62
C THR A 410 6.33 10.52 -26.81
N GLY A 411 6.97 10.85 -27.95
CA GLY A 411 6.86 10.08 -29.19
C GLY A 411 5.47 10.15 -29.84
N GLY A 412 4.68 11.18 -29.53
CA GLY A 412 3.34 11.37 -30.06
C GLY A 412 3.34 11.46 -31.58
N THR A 413 2.49 10.68 -32.24
CA THR A 413 2.30 10.68 -33.70
C THR A 413 0.90 11.17 -34.05
N PRO A 414 0.70 11.83 -35.21
CA PRO A 414 -0.64 12.24 -35.65
C PRO A 414 -1.60 11.04 -35.72
N GLY A 415 -2.77 11.20 -35.11
CA GLY A 415 -3.80 10.18 -34.90
C GLY A 415 -4.95 10.75 -34.07
N VAL A 416 -5.99 9.95 -33.84
CA VAL A 416 -7.19 10.35 -33.08
C VAL A 416 -6.84 10.78 -31.66
N GLU A 417 -5.98 10.04 -30.96
CA GLU A 417 -5.54 10.40 -29.59
C GLU A 417 -4.84 11.77 -29.58
N TYR A 418 -3.89 11.95 -30.50
CA TYR A 418 -3.11 13.17 -30.66
C TYR A 418 -4.01 14.37 -31.00
N ASP A 419 -4.88 14.22 -31.98
CA ASP A 419 -5.78 15.28 -32.44
C ASP A 419 -6.78 15.66 -31.37
N THR A 420 -7.31 14.68 -30.62
CA THR A 420 -8.27 14.92 -29.54
C THR A 420 -7.66 15.75 -28.43
N LEU A 421 -6.45 15.42 -27.99
CA LEU A 421 -5.74 16.16 -26.95
C LEU A 421 -5.40 17.59 -27.41
N ASN A 422 -4.87 17.74 -28.62
CA ASN A 422 -4.46 19.04 -29.17
C ASN A 422 -5.64 19.96 -29.50
N GLU A 423 -6.69 19.46 -30.15
CA GLU A 423 -7.89 20.26 -30.45
C GLU A 423 -8.71 20.56 -29.18
N GLY A 424 -8.67 19.66 -28.19
CA GLY A 424 -9.31 19.88 -26.90
C GLY A 424 -8.77 21.09 -26.13
N THR A 425 -7.54 21.55 -26.42
CA THR A 425 -6.98 22.79 -25.84
C THR A 425 -7.85 24.03 -26.12
N ARG A 426 -8.70 24.00 -27.17
CA ARG A 426 -9.68 25.05 -27.49
C ARG A 426 -10.76 25.23 -26.43
N ALA A 427 -10.99 24.22 -25.59
CA ALA A 427 -11.91 24.31 -24.46
C ALA A 427 -11.28 24.94 -23.22
N ILE A 428 -9.95 25.11 -23.20
CA ILE A 428 -9.20 25.70 -22.10
C ILE A 428 -9.07 27.20 -22.33
N ASP A 429 -9.44 28.01 -21.34
CA ASP A 429 -9.27 29.46 -21.41
C ASP A 429 -7.80 29.81 -21.21
N TYR A 430 -7.24 29.34 -20.10
CA TYR A 430 -5.84 29.50 -19.75
C TYR A 430 -5.39 28.50 -18.68
N PHE A 431 -4.07 28.31 -18.59
CA PHE A 431 -3.38 27.70 -17.46
C PHE A 431 -2.74 28.77 -16.59
N THR A 432 -2.59 28.48 -15.30
CA THR A 432 -1.79 29.27 -14.37
C THR A 432 -1.06 28.36 -13.37
N VAL A 433 0.11 28.80 -12.90
CA VAL A 433 0.96 28.06 -11.96
C VAL A 433 1.25 28.96 -10.77
N GLY A 434 1.14 28.43 -9.57
CA GLY A 434 1.36 29.18 -8.34
C GLY A 434 1.87 28.32 -7.19
N THR A 435 2.04 28.96 -6.04
CA THR A 435 2.37 28.28 -4.78
C THR A 435 1.47 28.74 -3.64
N PHE A 436 1.29 27.88 -2.65
CA PHE A 436 0.73 28.21 -1.34
C PHE A 436 1.56 27.55 -0.24
N SER A 437 1.52 28.10 0.97
CA SER A 437 2.23 27.50 2.10
C SER A 437 1.36 26.43 2.79
N SER A 438 1.94 25.25 3.02
CA SER A 438 1.32 24.13 3.73
C SER A 438 2.13 23.74 4.97
N PRO A 439 1.47 23.32 6.07
CA PRO A 439 2.15 22.81 7.25
C PRO A 439 2.71 21.39 7.03
N GLN A 440 4.03 21.24 7.13
CA GLN A 440 4.68 19.95 7.28
C GLN A 440 4.72 19.57 8.77
N LEU A 441 4.25 18.37 9.13
CA LEU A 441 4.17 17.94 10.54
C LEU A 441 5.37 17.11 11.03
N PHE A 442 6.43 17.04 10.22
CA PHE A 442 7.69 16.41 10.59
C PHE A 442 8.88 17.19 10.02
N PRO A 443 10.03 17.22 10.72
CA PRO A 443 11.23 17.83 10.17
C PRO A 443 11.85 16.93 9.10
N ARG A 444 12.37 17.53 8.02
CA ARG A 444 13.25 16.84 7.06
C ARG A 444 14.74 16.96 7.40
N GLU A 445 15.10 18.01 8.14
CA GLU A 445 16.47 18.31 8.53
C GLU A 445 16.58 18.46 10.06
N ASP A 446 17.77 18.20 10.58
CA ASP A 446 18.11 18.48 11.97
C ASP A 446 18.31 19.99 12.23
N ALA A 447 18.61 20.36 13.48
CA ALA A 447 18.83 21.76 13.84
C ALA A 447 20.10 22.39 13.23
N GLN A 448 20.95 21.59 12.57
CA GLN A 448 22.16 22.00 11.87
C GLN A 448 21.96 22.06 10.35
N GLY A 449 20.79 21.67 9.83
CA GLY A 449 20.46 21.63 8.40
C GLY A 449 20.94 20.34 7.71
N ASN A 450 21.25 19.28 8.45
CA ASN A 450 21.57 17.98 7.84
C ASN A 450 20.27 17.18 7.63
N PRO A 451 20.13 16.44 6.52
CA PRO A 451 18.99 15.55 6.30
C PRO A 451 18.81 14.53 7.43
N LEU A 452 17.58 14.34 7.89
CA LEU A 452 17.23 13.32 8.87
C LEU A 452 17.00 11.96 8.17
N PRO A 453 17.35 10.84 8.82
CA PRO A 453 16.93 9.51 8.37
C PRO A 453 15.41 9.41 8.17
N LEU A 454 14.95 8.64 7.19
CA LEU A 454 13.52 8.56 6.84
C LEU A 454 12.65 8.09 8.02
N ASP A 455 13.15 7.14 8.81
CA ASP A 455 12.47 6.69 10.03
C ASP A 455 12.39 7.77 11.12
N SER A 456 13.07 8.90 11.00
CA SER A 456 12.93 10.10 11.85
C SER A 456 11.94 11.14 11.31
N GLN A 457 11.60 11.05 10.02
CA GLN A 457 10.69 11.94 9.32
C GLN A 457 9.23 11.45 9.44
N VAL A 458 8.66 11.53 10.64
CA VAL A 458 7.33 11.00 10.95
C VAL A 458 6.51 11.97 11.81
N TRP A 459 5.18 11.89 11.70
CA TRP A 459 4.26 12.70 12.48
C TRP A 459 4.37 12.39 13.97
N PRO A 460 4.06 13.36 14.86
CA PRO A 460 3.92 13.09 16.29
C PRO A 460 2.84 12.03 16.56
N ALA A 461 3.13 11.14 17.51
CA ALA A 461 2.26 10.00 17.85
C ALA A 461 0.93 10.36 18.58
N ASP A 462 0.65 11.64 18.82
CA ASP A 462 -0.60 12.07 19.46
C ASP A 462 -0.97 13.49 19.05
N LEU A 463 -1.75 13.58 17.97
CA LEU A 463 -2.23 14.85 17.43
C LEU A 463 -3.51 15.33 18.13
N SER A 464 -4.24 14.43 18.78
CA SER A 464 -5.53 14.73 19.39
C SER A 464 -5.42 15.54 20.68
N ARG A 465 -4.30 15.42 21.40
CA ARG A 465 -4.11 16.05 22.73
C ARG A 465 -2.87 16.92 22.85
N LYS A 466 -1.89 16.80 21.94
CA LYS A 466 -0.64 17.57 21.96
C LYS A 466 -0.47 18.37 20.67
N PRO A 467 -0.17 19.69 20.74
CA PRO A 467 0.15 20.47 19.55
C PRO A 467 1.36 19.89 18.80
N ALA A 468 1.23 19.71 17.49
CA ALA A 468 2.31 19.26 16.63
C ALA A 468 3.27 20.41 16.29
N PRO A 469 4.58 20.15 16.20
CA PRO A 469 5.49 21.09 15.53
C PRO A 469 5.11 21.19 14.05
N THR A 470 5.39 22.35 13.46
CA THR A 470 5.07 22.68 12.08
C THR A 470 6.28 23.28 11.39
N TYR A 471 6.46 22.93 10.13
CA TYR A 471 7.51 23.47 9.26
C TYR A 471 6.86 23.94 7.96
N PRO A 472 7.20 25.13 7.44
CA PRO A 472 6.57 25.63 6.24
C PRO A 472 7.13 24.99 4.99
N GLU A 473 6.23 24.52 4.13
CA GLU A 473 6.54 24.01 2.79
C GLU A 473 5.79 24.82 1.73
N ASP A 474 6.48 25.16 0.64
CA ASP A 474 5.85 25.75 -0.54
C ASP A 474 5.31 24.62 -1.42
N VAL A 475 3.98 24.51 -1.49
CA VAL A 475 3.30 23.54 -2.35
C VAL A 475 2.98 24.21 -3.67
N HIS A 476 3.47 23.64 -4.77
CA HIS A 476 3.26 24.13 -6.12
C HIS A 476 1.97 23.56 -6.71
N PHE A 477 1.19 24.39 -7.38
CA PHE A 477 -0.02 23.97 -8.09
C PHE A 477 0.01 24.38 -9.57
N THR A 478 -0.67 23.58 -10.39
CA THR A 478 -1.03 23.91 -11.78
C THR A 478 -2.53 23.86 -11.91
N LEU A 479 -3.13 24.93 -12.43
CA LEU A 479 -4.58 25.09 -12.60
C LEU A 479 -4.90 25.35 -14.08
N SER A 480 -5.83 24.60 -14.64
CA SER A 480 -6.47 24.90 -15.91
C SER A 480 -7.89 25.43 -15.69
N ILE A 481 -8.25 26.49 -16.41
CA ILE A 481 -9.58 27.12 -16.35
C ILE A 481 -10.32 26.88 -17.68
N PRO A 482 -11.58 26.44 -17.65
CA PRO A 482 -12.35 26.21 -18.86
C PRO A 482 -12.85 27.52 -19.47
N ARG A 483 -13.08 27.48 -20.78
CA ARG A 483 -13.69 28.57 -21.54
C ARG A 483 -15.10 28.90 -21.05
N LYS A 484 -15.45 30.19 -21.08
CA LYS A 484 -16.78 30.67 -20.68
C LYS A 484 -17.91 30.07 -21.51
N GLU A 485 -17.64 29.76 -22.78
CA GLU A 485 -18.61 29.20 -23.73
C GLU A 485 -19.07 27.78 -23.38
N VAL A 486 -18.28 27.04 -22.59
CA VAL A 486 -18.54 25.63 -22.23
C VAL A 486 -18.65 25.42 -20.72
N SER A 487 -18.61 26.49 -19.93
CA SER A 487 -18.60 26.42 -18.46
C SER A 487 -19.57 27.40 -17.82
N PRO A 488 -19.93 27.22 -16.54
CA PRO A 488 -20.74 28.16 -15.77
C PRO A 488 -20.16 29.59 -15.70
N ARG A 489 -18.87 29.78 -16.03
CA ARG A 489 -18.25 31.12 -16.13
C ARG A 489 -18.97 32.02 -17.15
N GLY A 490 -19.55 31.45 -18.20
CA GLY A 490 -20.38 32.21 -19.16
C GLY A 490 -21.65 32.80 -18.54
N GLU A 491 -22.10 32.27 -17.40
CA GLU A 491 -23.23 32.77 -16.61
C GLU A 491 -22.79 33.65 -15.42
N GLY A 492 -21.49 33.96 -15.33
CA GLY A 492 -20.88 34.68 -14.22
C GLY A 492 -20.80 33.90 -12.91
N LYS A 493 -20.75 32.56 -13.00
CA LYS A 493 -20.53 31.66 -11.86
C LYS A 493 -19.12 31.06 -11.93
N PRO A 494 -18.50 30.73 -10.78
CA PRO A 494 -17.22 30.04 -10.77
C PRO A 494 -17.34 28.64 -11.40
N ALA A 495 -16.24 28.15 -11.97
CA ALA A 495 -16.15 26.81 -12.51
C ALA A 495 -16.13 25.75 -11.39
N PRO A 496 -16.76 24.59 -11.58
CA PRO A 496 -16.53 23.42 -10.73
C PRO A 496 -15.07 22.95 -10.83
N VAL A 497 -14.50 22.47 -9.72
CA VAL A 497 -13.08 22.13 -9.62
C VAL A 497 -12.89 20.63 -9.51
N ILE A 498 -12.07 20.06 -10.39
CA ILE A 498 -11.52 18.71 -10.26
C ILE A 498 -10.12 18.85 -9.68
N ILE A 499 -9.92 18.32 -8.48
CA ILE A 499 -8.59 18.05 -7.93
C ILE A 499 -8.05 16.80 -8.61
N LEU A 500 -6.89 16.93 -9.25
CA LEU A 500 -6.17 15.85 -9.89
C LEU A 500 -5.06 15.33 -8.97
N GLY A 501 -5.16 14.06 -8.59
CA GLY A 501 -4.05 13.32 -8.00
C GLY A 501 -3.16 12.71 -9.07
N HIS A 502 -1.85 12.98 -9.02
CA HIS A 502 -0.87 12.40 -9.93
C HIS A 502 -0.44 11.00 -9.48
N GLY A 503 0.10 10.21 -10.42
CA GLY A 503 0.65 8.88 -10.15
C GLY A 503 1.93 8.92 -9.30
N TYR A 504 2.40 7.73 -8.88
CA TYR A 504 3.70 7.59 -8.20
C TYR A 504 4.82 8.06 -9.13
N THR A 505 5.77 8.84 -8.61
CA THR A 505 6.84 9.56 -9.36
C THR A 505 6.34 10.68 -10.28
N GLY A 506 5.02 10.82 -10.46
CA GLY A 506 4.37 11.88 -11.23
C GLY A 506 4.44 13.26 -10.56
N ASN A 507 3.72 14.24 -11.11
CA ASN A 507 3.75 15.62 -10.60
C ASN A 507 2.51 16.41 -11.04
N ARG A 508 2.42 17.68 -10.59
CA ARG A 508 1.29 18.57 -10.89
C ARG A 508 1.00 18.82 -12.38
N PHE A 509 1.90 18.49 -13.30
CA PHE A 509 1.70 18.70 -14.74
C PHE A 509 0.90 17.58 -15.43
N ASP A 510 0.54 16.52 -14.72
CA ASP A 510 -0.47 15.56 -15.18
C ASP A 510 -1.81 16.26 -15.50
N VAL A 511 -2.05 17.44 -14.92
CA VAL A 511 -3.15 18.34 -15.28
C VAL A 511 -3.21 18.60 -16.78
N LEU A 512 -2.07 18.76 -17.45
CA LEU A 512 -2.00 19.05 -18.87
C LEU A 512 -2.53 17.88 -19.73
N GLN A 513 -2.44 16.64 -19.22
CA GLN A 513 -2.84 15.44 -19.95
C GLN A 513 -4.37 15.26 -19.97
N VAL A 514 -5.07 15.74 -18.93
CA VAL A 514 -6.52 15.52 -18.77
C VAL A 514 -7.38 16.78 -18.96
N SER A 515 -6.77 17.97 -18.87
CA SER A 515 -7.51 19.25 -18.90
C SER A 515 -8.31 19.45 -20.18
N SER A 516 -7.77 19.05 -21.34
CA SER A 516 -8.48 19.17 -22.63
C SER A 516 -9.84 18.47 -22.63
N TYR A 517 -9.97 17.35 -21.91
CA TYR A 517 -11.21 16.58 -21.81
C TYR A 517 -12.20 17.22 -20.84
N PHE A 518 -11.75 17.50 -19.62
CA PHE A 518 -12.61 18.03 -18.56
C PHE A 518 -13.02 19.49 -18.79
N ALA A 519 -12.16 20.31 -19.41
CA ALA A 519 -12.50 21.69 -19.74
C ALA A 519 -13.66 21.77 -20.74
N ARG A 520 -13.75 20.83 -21.69
CA ARG A 520 -14.87 20.71 -22.62
C ARG A 520 -16.20 20.44 -21.92
N LEU A 521 -16.15 19.83 -20.74
CA LEU A 521 -17.30 19.58 -19.86
C LEU A 521 -17.49 20.67 -18.79
N GLY A 522 -16.71 21.75 -18.86
CA GLY A 522 -16.89 22.95 -18.06
C GLY A 522 -16.16 22.93 -16.71
N PHE A 523 -15.20 22.03 -16.51
CA PHE A 523 -14.43 21.94 -15.26
C PHE A 523 -13.11 22.69 -15.32
N ALA A 524 -12.74 23.30 -14.20
CA ALA A 524 -11.36 23.64 -13.88
C ALA A 524 -10.66 22.40 -13.32
N VAL A 525 -9.39 22.19 -13.69
CA VAL A 525 -8.59 21.06 -13.17
C VAL A 525 -7.37 21.60 -12.46
N ILE A 526 -7.15 21.18 -11.22
CA ILE A 526 -6.01 21.60 -10.41
C ILE A 526 -5.24 20.41 -9.85
N GLY A 527 -3.92 20.44 -9.97
CA GLY A 527 -3.01 19.44 -9.40
C GLY A 527 -1.93 20.13 -8.58
N ILE A 528 -1.40 19.42 -7.58
CA ILE A 528 -0.29 19.86 -6.73
C ILE A 528 0.83 18.82 -6.73
N ASP A 529 2.06 19.23 -6.43
CA ASP A 529 3.13 18.27 -6.18
C ASP A 529 2.97 17.64 -4.80
N GLY A 530 2.99 16.32 -4.77
CA GLY A 530 3.12 15.57 -3.53
C GLY A 530 4.44 15.85 -2.80
N PRO A 531 4.54 15.47 -1.51
CA PRO A 531 5.81 15.50 -0.79
C PRO A 531 6.90 14.79 -1.60
N SER A 532 8.05 15.46 -1.77
CA SER A 532 9.20 14.99 -2.56
C SER A 532 8.96 14.79 -4.07
N HIS A 533 7.81 15.17 -4.62
CA HIS A 533 7.50 14.98 -6.05
C HIS A 533 7.84 16.21 -6.90
N GLY A 534 8.16 15.99 -8.17
CA GLY A 534 8.58 17.03 -9.10
C GLY A 534 8.98 16.49 -10.47
N LEU A 535 9.68 17.31 -11.26
CA LEU A 535 10.18 16.90 -12.57
C LEU A 535 11.62 16.36 -12.46
N ALA A 536 11.77 15.05 -12.53
CA ALA A 536 13.05 14.35 -12.58
C ALA A 536 13.58 14.27 -14.03
N LEU A 537 14.31 15.30 -14.49
CA LEU A 537 14.92 15.35 -15.82
C LEU A 537 16.45 15.35 -15.74
N LYS A 538 17.10 14.68 -16.70
CA LYS A 538 18.56 14.75 -16.82
C LYS A 538 19.01 16.17 -17.19
N PRO A 539 20.22 16.61 -16.81
CA PRO A 539 20.70 17.97 -17.13
C PRO A 539 20.62 18.37 -18.61
N VAL A 540 20.86 17.40 -19.52
CA VAL A 540 20.77 17.62 -20.97
C VAL A 540 19.32 17.82 -21.42
N GLU A 541 18.40 17.02 -20.90
CA GLU A 541 16.96 17.11 -21.20
C GLU A 541 16.38 18.43 -20.68
N LEU A 542 16.76 18.82 -19.46
CA LEU A 542 16.39 20.11 -18.86
C LEU A 542 16.86 21.28 -19.74
N THR A 543 18.10 21.22 -20.24
CA THR A 543 18.66 22.25 -21.13
C THR A 543 17.91 22.32 -22.44
N LEU A 544 17.59 21.16 -23.04
CA LEU A 544 16.83 21.06 -24.27
C LEU A 544 15.42 21.62 -24.10
N ALA A 545 14.70 21.21 -23.05
CA ALA A 545 13.34 21.66 -22.75
C ALA A 545 13.28 23.19 -22.54
N ARG A 546 14.24 23.75 -21.80
CA ARG A 546 14.38 25.21 -21.63
C ARG A 546 14.62 25.93 -22.97
N GLY A 547 15.48 25.39 -23.82
CA GLY A 547 15.77 25.96 -25.14
C GLY A 547 14.55 25.94 -26.07
N MET A 548 13.80 24.83 -26.08
CA MET A 548 12.59 24.67 -26.90
C MET A 548 11.49 25.64 -26.47
N LEU A 549 11.17 25.69 -25.17
CA LEU A 549 10.16 26.61 -24.64
C LEU A 549 10.58 28.08 -24.83
N GLY A 550 11.86 28.39 -24.62
CA GLY A 550 12.39 29.74 -24.86
C GLY A 550 12.27 30.18 -26.32
N GLY A 551 12.41 29.27 -27.28
CA GLY A 551 12.16 29.53 -28.70
C GLY A 551 10.72 29.92 -29.04
N LEU A 552 9.77 29.68 -28.13
CA LEU A 552 8.36 30.07 -28.23
C LEU A 552 8.00 31.25 -27.30
N GLY A 553 8.99 31.88 -26.65
CA GLY A 553 8.76 32.92 -25.64
C GLY A 553 8.21 32.42 -24.30
N LEU A 554 8.44 31.14 -23.98
CA LEU A 554 7.93 30.46 -22.78
C LEU A 554 9.04 30.09 -21.79
N SER A 555 10.12 30.88 -21.71
CA SER A 555 11.22 30.64 -20.75
C SER A 555 10.72 30.76 -19.31
N SER A 556 9.82 31.70 -19.05
CA SER A 556 9.19 31.90 -17.74
C SER A 556 8.36 30.70 -17.31
N MET A 557 7.61 30.09 -18.24
CA MET A 557 6.95 28.81 -17.99
C MET A 557 7.98 27.73 -17.65
N ALA A 558 9.08 27.62 -18.38
CA ALA A 558 10.12 26.64 -18.04
C ALA A 558 10.62 26.80 -16.59
N ASP A 559 10.84 28.04 -16.13
CA ASP A 559 11.19 28.30 -14.72
C ASP A 559 10.09 27.90 -13.74
N ALA A 560 8.82 28.12 -14.11
CA ALA A 560 7.67 27.69 -13.32
C ALA A 560 7.52 26.16 -13.28
N LEU A 561 7.81 25.47 -14.40
CA LEU A 561 7.77 24.01 -14.51
C LEU A 561 8.81 23.35 -13.59
N PHE A 562 10.05 23.84 -13.63
CA PHE A 562 11.18 23.21 -12.93
C PHE A 562 11.36 23.66 -11.47
N SER A 563 10.44 24.47 -10.96
CA SER A 563 10.29 24.72 -9.52
C SER A 563 9.36 23.66 -8.94
N ASP A 564 9.82 22.80 -8.03
CA ASP A 564 9.05 21.66 -7.52
C ASP A 564 9.60 21.22 -6.15
N ARG A 565 9.04 20.14 -5.58
CA ARG A 565 9.40 19.61 -4.27
C ARG A 565 10.39 18.45 -4.32
N ALA A 566 10.84 18.03 -5.51
CA ALA A 566 11.77 16.91 -5.65
C ALA A 566 13.21 17.38 -5.39
N VAL A 567 13.98 16.52 -4.72
CA VAL A 567 15.38 16.73 -4.37
C VAL A 567 16.22 15.56 -4.83
N ASP A 568 17.51 15.80 -5.04
CA ASP A 568 18.52 14.76 -5.28
C ASP A 568 18.86 14.11 -3.94
N GLN A 569 18.30 12.93 -3.68
CA GLN A 569 18.40 12.20 -2.42
C GLN A 569 19.60 11.25 -2.38
N ASN A 570 20.05 10.76 -3.53
CA ASN A 570 21.22 9.86 -3.64
C ASN A 570 22.51 10.57 -4.08
N ALA A 571 22.47 11.88 -4.32
CA ALA A 571 23.60 12.72 -4.74
C ALA A 571 24.21 12.33 -6.10
N ASP A 572 23.39 11.86 -7.04
CA ASP A 572 23.82 11.51 -8.40
C ASP A 572 23.72 12.68 -9.42
N GLY A 573 23.16 13.81 -8.99
CA GLY A 573 22.94 15.01 -9.80
C GLY A 573 21.57 15.06 -10.50
N ILE A 574 20.68 14.11 -10.25
CA ILE A 574 19.30 14.02 -10.75
C ILE A 574 18.35 14.11 -9.55
N LYS A 575 17.18 14.73 -9.74
CA LYS A 575 16.15 14.78 -8.68
C LYS A 575 15.39 13.45 -8.61
N ASP A 576 15.08 13.00 -7.41
CA ASP A 576 14.35 11.76 -7.15
C ASP A 576 12.88 12.04 -6.82
N SER A 577 12.05 12.10 -7.86
CA SER A 577 10.61 12.42 -7.71
C SER A 577 9.88 11.31 -6.94
N GLY A 578 9.48 11.62 -5.70
CA GLY A 578 8.66 10.75 -4.86
C GLY A 578 9.35 9.48 -4.38
N ALA A 579 10.68 9.35 -4.49
CA ALA A 579 11.37 8.09 -4.22
C ALA A 579 11.26 7.62 -2.76
N ASP A 580 11.01 8.53 -1.82
CA ASP A 580 10.78 8.26 -0.38
C ASP A 580 9.29 8.02 -0.03
N PHE A 581 8.37 8.11 -1.01
CA PHE A 581 6.94 8.02 -0.73
C PHE A 581 6.49 6.62 -0.31
N TRP A 582 6.98 5.59 -1.02
CA TRP A 582 6.77 4.19 -0.68
C TRP A 582 8.10 3.57 -0.25
N THR A 583 8.21 3.17 1.02
CA THR A 583 9.43 2.53 1.54
C THR A 583 9.12 1.49 2.61
N SER A 584 10.10 0.68 2.99
CA SER A 584 10.02 -0.20 4.16
C SER A 584 10.02 0.56 5.50
N TYR A 585 10.27 1.88 5.51
CA TYR A 585 10.15 2.75 6.68
C TYR A 585 8.66 3.05 6.94
N MET A 586 7.92 2.07 7.45
CA MET A 586 6.46 2.06 7.48
C MET A 586 5.81 3.32 8.12
N PHE A 587 6.40 3.87 9.19
CA PHE A 587 5.92 5.12 9.79
C PHE A 587 6.11 6.33 8.86
N HIS A 588 7.23 6.38 8.13
CA HIS A 588 7.48 7.41 7.13
C HIS A 588 6.49 7.29 5.96
N THR A 589 6.35 6.09 5.40
CA THR A 589 5.35 5.79 4.35
C THR A 589 3.95 6.24 4.78
N ARG A 590 3.50 5.86 5.99
CA ARG A 590 2.22 6.29 6.56
C ARG A 590 2.08 7.80 6.55
N ASP A 591 3.08 8.50 7.07
CA ASP A 591 3.01 9.93 7.33
C ASP A 591 3.27 10.79 6.07
N MET A 592 3.93 10.25 5.04
CA MET A 592 4.00 10.83 3.68
C MET A 592 2.61 10.87 3.04
N VAL A 593 1.86 9.76 3.12
CA VAL A 593 0.46 9.73 2.64
C VAL A 593 -0.39 10.73 3.42
N ARG A 594 -0.25 10.79 4.75
CA ARG A 594 -1.02 11.74 5.58
C ARG A 594 -0.66 13.19 5.28
N GLN A 595 0.62 13.47 5.07
CA GLN A 595 1.10 14.78 4.67
C GLN A 595 0.52 15.20 3.33
N PHE A 596 0.45 14.30 2.36
CA PHE A 596 -0.12 14.64 1.06
C PHE A 596 -1.63 14.94 1.16
N ALA A 597 -2.38 14.18 1.95
CA ALA A 597 -3.79 14.49 2.22
C ALA A 597 -3.97 15.84 2.93
N LEU A 598 -3.06 16.20 3.85
CA LEU A 598 -3.04 17.50 4.52
C LEU A 598 -2.81 18.64 3.53
N ASP A 599 -1.88 18.47 2.57
CA ASP A 599 -1.62 19.45 1.51
C ASP A 599 -2.88 19.68 0.63
N TYR A 600 -3.66 18.62 0.34
CA TYR A 600 -4.95 18.76 -0.35
C TYR A 600 -6.01 19.50 0.49
N MET A 601 -6.09 19.25 1.80
CA MET A 601 -7.01 20.00 2.68
C MET A 601 -6.65 21.49 2.70
N GLN A 602 -5.37 21.83 2.75
CA GLN A 602 -4.91 23.21 2.69
C GLN A 602 -5.21 23.82 1.31
N LEU A 603 -5.04 23.09 0.20
CA LEU A 603 -5.44 23.54 -1.14
C LEU A 603 -6.94 23.88 -1.19
N VAL A 604 -7.80 22.99 -0.70
CA VAL A 604 -9.25 23.22 -0.60
C VAL A 604 -9.53 24.47 0.23
N ARG A 605 -8.87 24.64 1.37
CA ARG A 605 -9.02 25.81 2.23
C ARG A 605 -8.59 27.10 1.53
N VAL A 606 -7.51 27.08 0.73
CA VAL A 606 -7.06 28.21 -0.10
C VAL A 606 -8.14 28.59 -1.12
N ILE A 607 -8.68 27.64 -1.87
CA ILE A 607 -9.74 27.92 -2.87
C ILE A 607 -11.02 28.41 -2.20
N ARG A 608 -11.40 27.84 -1.05
CA ARG A 608 -12.55 28.31 -0.25
C ARG A 608 -12.35 29.72 0.33
N SER A 609 -11.14 30.27 0.32
CA SER A 609 -10.89 31.66 0.70
C SER A 609 -11.28 32.67 -0.39
N PHE A 610 -11.49 32.20 -1.62
CA PHE A 610 -11.94 33.01 -2.75
C PHE A 610 -13.46 33.17 -2.65
N ASP A 611 -13.91 34.21 -1.93
CA ASP A 611 -15.31 34.41 -1.55
C ASP A 611 -16.03 35.52 -2.34
N GLY A 612 -15.37 36.06 -3.38
CA GLY A 612 -15.86 37.19 -4.17
C GLY A 612 -15.69 38.57 -3.51
N GLN A 613 -15.05 38.64 -2.34
CA GLN A 613 -14.80 39.90 -1.61
C GLN A 613 -13.33 40.06 -1.22
N ARG A 614 -12.68 38.96 -0.81
CA ARG A 614 -11.27 38.93 -0.46
C ARG A 614 -10.43 39.39 -1.64
N ARG A 615 -9.49 40.28 -1.37
CA ARG A 615 -8.47 40.70 -2.32
C ARG A 615 -7.12 40.12 -1.93
N TRP A 616 -6.29 39.83 -2.93
CA TRP A 616 -4.92 39.33 -2.75
C TRP A 616 -3.90 40.35 -3.26
N ALA A 617 -2.61 40.11 -2.98
CA ALA A 617 -1.54 41.02 -3.39
C ALA A 617 -1.17 40.93 -4.89
N HIS A 618 -1.79 40.01 -5.63
CA HIS A 618 -1.50 39.80 -7.05
C HIS A 618 -2.31 40.80 -7.90
N ASP A 619 -1.60 41.66 -8.64
CA ASP A 619 -2.16 42.57 -9.64
C ASP A 619 -2.28 41.83 -10.97
N THR A 620 -3.40 41.15 -11.14
CA THR A 620 -3.72 40.31 -12.30
C THR A 620 -4.22 41.10 -13.50
N ASN A 621 -4.69 42.34 -13.31
CA ASN A 621 -5.18 43.19 -14.40
C ASN A 621 -4.16 44.28 -14.85
N GLY A 622 -3.11 44.51 -14.06
CA GLY A 622 -2.02 45.45 -14.33
C GLY A 622 -2.31 46.92 -14.00
N ASP A 623 -3.30 47.20 -13.15
CA ASP A 623 -3.72 48.56 -12.77
C ASP A 623 -3.05 49.09 -11.48
N GLY A 624 -2.23 48.26 -10.83
CA GLY A 624 -1.52 48.57 -9.59
C GLY A 624 -2.38 48.49 -8.33
N GLN A 625 -3.60 47.94 -8.39
CA GLN A 625 -4.48 47.67 -7.24
C GLN A 625 -4.56 46.16 -6.93
N PRO A 626 -4.82 45.79 -5.66
CA PRO A 626 -5.09 44.40 -5.29
C PRO A 626 -6.34 43.85 -6.00
N ASP A 627 -6.25 42.77 -6.76
CA ASP A 627 -7.41 42.12 -7.40
C ASP A 627 -8.17 41.17 -6.47
N LEU A 628 -9.35 40.70 -6.92
CA LEU A 628 -10.13 39.69 -6.21
C LEU A 628 -9.36 38.37 -6.17
N ALA A 629 -9.32 37.73 -5.00
CA ALA A 629 -8.69 36.42 -4.87
C ALA A 629 -9.50 35.37 -5.66
N GLY A 630 -8.80 34.62 -6.53
CA GLY A 630 -9.41 33.63 -7.42
C GLY A 630 -9.94 34.19 -8.76
N ASP A 631 -9.81 35.49 -9.02
CA ASP A 631 -9.98 36.12 -10.33
C ASP A 631 -8.61 36.20 -10.99
N PHE A 632 -8.24 35.14 -11.72
CA PHE A 632 -6.90 35.02 -12.30
C PHE A 632 -6.77 35.81 -13.60
N ASP A 633 -7.87 36.04 -14.33
CA ASP A 633 -7.86 36.80 -15.59
C ASP A 633 -8.11 38.31 -15.44
N GLY A 634 -8.46 38.75 -14.23
CA GLY A 634 -8.59 40.15 -13.84
C GLY A 634 -9.85 40.81 -14.39
N ASP A 635 -10.89 40.03 -14.71
CA ASP A 635 -12.11 40.53 -15.36
C ASP A 635 -13.19 41.01 -14.37
N GLY A 636 -12.92 40.90 -13.07
CA GLY A 636 -13.81 41.25 -11.98
C GLY A 636 -14.73 40.11 -11.53
N GLN A 637 -14.57 38.90 -12.05
CA GLN A 637 -15.32 37.70 -11.66
C GLN A 637 -14.38 36.60 -11.22
N VAL A 638 -14.71 35.95 -10.11
CA VAL A 638 -13.91 34.86 -9.56
C VAL A 638 -14.08 33.60 -10.42
N ASP A 639 -12.97 33.00 -10.84
CA ASP A 639 -12.94 31.84 -11.73
C ASP A 639 -13.24 30.52 -11.02
N VAL A 640 -12.71 30.37 -9.81
CA VAL A 640 -12.95 29.23 -8.90
C VAL A 640 -13.11 29.80 -7.48
N SER A 641 -14.08 29.31 -6.72
CA SER A 641 -14.47 29.96 -5.46
C SER A 641 -14.88 28.96 -4.38
N LYS A 642 -15.23 29.46 -3.19
CA LYS A 642 -15.87 28.66 -2.13
C LYS A 642 -17.19 28.00 -2.56
N ASP A 643 -17.85 28.55 -3.58
CA ASP A 643 -19.12 28.07 -4.11
C ASP A 643 -18.91 27.07 -5.27
N SER A 644 -17.65 26.83 -5.68
CA SER A 644 -17.31 25.75 -6.60
C SER A 644 -17.50 24.39 -5.90
N PRO A 645 -18.22 23.44 -6.51
CA PRO A 645 -18.17 22.05 -6.04
C PRO A 645 -16.77 21.48 -6.34
N PHE A 646 -16.27 20.66 -5.40
CA PHE A 646 -14.99 19.96 -5.54
C PHE A 646 -15.22 18.49 -5.87
N TYR A 647 -14.50 18.02 -6.89
CA TYR A 647 -14.42 16.63 -7.27
C TYR A 647 -12.97 16.16 -7.18
N PHE A 648 -12.73 14.87 -6.99
CA PHE A 648 -11.37 14.32 -6.98
C PHE A 648 -11.26 13.19 -8.01
N PHE A 649 -10.33 13.34 -8.94
CA PHE A 649 -9.96 12.33 -9.93
C PHE A 649 -8.45 12.05 -9.85
N GLY A 650 -8.03 10.83 -10.13
CA GLY A 650 -6.61 10.49 -10.14
C GLY A 650 -6.38 9.01 -10.43
N GLY A 651 -5.25 8.71 -11.06
CA GLY A 651 -4.80 7.36 -11.34
C GLY A 651 -3.71 6.90 -10.36
N SER A 652 -3.64 5.60 -10.04
CA SER A 652 -2.56 5.03 -9.22
C SER A 652 -2.50 5.66 -7.83
N LEU A 653 -1.35 6.23 -7.43
CA LEU A 653 -1.21 7.06 -6.22
C LEU A 653 -2.29 8.16 -6.14
N GLY A 654 -2.64 8.80 -7.25
CA GLY A 654 -3.71 9.79 -7.30
C GLY A 654 -5.10 9.21 -6.99
N GLY A 655 -5.33 7.95 -7.37
CA GLY A 655 -6.54 7.20 -7.03
C GLY A 655 -6.58 6.86 -5.53
N ILE A 656 -5.45 6.43 -4.97
CA ILE A 656 -5.26 6.23 -3.52
C ILE A 656 -5.57 7.53 -2.75
N MET A 657 -5.00 8.66 -3.18
CA MET A 657 -5.21 9.95 -2.52
C MET A 657 -6.65 10.45 -2.64
N ALA A 658 -7.32 10.21 -3.77
CA ALA A 658 -8.75 10.53 -3.94
C ALA A 658 -9.63 9.74 -2.95
N MET A 659 -9.35 8.45 -2.75
CA MET A 659 -10.04 7.59 -1.78
C MET A 659 -9.83 8.08 -0.33
N ILE A 660 -8.61 8.50 -0.01
CA ILE A 660 -8.28 9.07 1.31
C ILE A 660 -9.02 10.39 1.52
N ALA A 661 -8.89 11.33 0.57
CA ALA A 661 -9.49 12.66 0.66
C ALA A 661 -11.01 12.60 0.87
N ALA A 662 -11.72 11.67 0.22
CA ALA A 662 -13.16 11.47 0.47
C ALA A 662 -13.50 11.10 1.92
N GLY A 663 -12.59 10.42 2.63
CA GLY A 663 -12.76 10.04 4.03
C GLY A 663 -12.39 11.13 5.03
N VAL A 664 -11.71 12.20 4.61
CA VAL A 664 -11.14 13.21 5.53
C VAL A 664 -11.36 14.68 5.14
N GLU A 665 -11.86 14.98 3.94
CA GLU A 665 -12.17 16.35 3.51
C GLU A 665 -13.66 16.50 3.12
N PRO A 666 -14.49 17.10 4.00
CA PRO A 666 -15.90 17.41 3.78
C PRO A 666 -16.25 18.20 2.51
N ALA A 667 -15.33 18.96 1.93
CA ALA A 667 -15.65 19.75 0.73
C ALA A 667 -15.78 18.90 -0.56
N ILE A 668 -15.27 17.66 -0.55
CA ILE A 668 -15.30 16.77 -1.73
C ILE A 668 -16.72 16.23 -1.93
N THR A 669 -17.33 16.58 -3.07
CA THR A 669 -18.69 16.16 -3.44
C THR A 669 -18.73 14.75 -4.03
N ALA A 670 -17.80 14.45 -4.93
CA ALA A 670 -17.68 13.11 -5.52
C ALA A 670 -16.25 12.79 -5.94
N ILE A 671 -15.91 11.50 -5.94
CA ILE A 671 -14.61 11.00 -6.37
C ILE A 671 -14.74 9.97 -7.50
N ALA A 672 -13.72 9.90 -8.34
CA ALA A 672 -13.54 8.86 -9.34
C ALA A 672 -12.09 8.36 -9.35
N PRO A 673 -11.67 7.56 -8.34
CA PRO A 673 -10.33 7.01 -8.28
C PRO A 673 -10.14 5.90 -9.33
N VAL A 674 -9.06 5.99 -10.10
CA VAL A 674 -8.67 5.01 -11.12
C VAL A 674 -7.47 4.22 -10.63
N ALA A 675 -7.54 2.89 -10.69
CA ALA A 675 -6.45 2.01 -10.27
C ALA A 675 -5.89 2.36 -8.88
N GLY A 676 -6.77 2.76 -7.95
CA GLY A 676 -6.46 2.93 -6.54
C GLY A 676 -6.83 1.69 -5.74
N GLY A 677 -6.30 1.56 -4.52
CA GLY A 677 -6.60 0.42 -3.65
C GLY A 677 -6.15 0.66 -2.21
N GLY A 678 -6.71 -0.13 -1.29
CA GLY A 678 -6.29 -0.17 0.13
C GLY A 678 -5.76 -1.55 0.52
N GLY A 679 -5.46 -1.72 1.81
CA GLY A 679 -4.79 -2.92 2.32
C GLY A 679 -3.30 -2.93 1.96
N TYR A 680 -2.56 -1.89 2.37
CA TYR A 680 -1.19 -1.66 1.90
C TYR A 680 -0.24 -2.84 2.13
N ALA A 681 -0.43 -3.62 3.21
CA ALA A 681 0.39 -4.80 3.46
C ALA A 681 0.18 -5.94 2.44
N ASP A 682 -0.95 -5.94 1.71
CA ASP A 682 -1.22 -6.87 0.61
C ASP A 682 -0.82 -6.31 -0.75
N LEU A 683 -0.94 -4.98 -0.93
CA LEU A 683 -0.59 -4.33 -2.19
C LEU A 683 0.91 -4.46 -2.47
N GLY A 684 1.76 -4.13 -1.48
CA GLY A 684 3.22 -4.09 -1.66
C GLY A 684 3.80 -5.41 -2.21
N PRO A 685 3.57 -6.56 -1.56
CA PRO A 685 4.09 -7.85 -1.99
C PRO A 685 3.67 -8.31 -3.38
N ARG A 686 2.48 -7.91 -3.84
CA ARG A 686 1.93 -8.31 -5.15
C ARG A 686 2.13 -7.26 -6.24
N SER A 687 2.63 -6.09 -5.87
CA SER A 687 2.83 -4.99 -6.81
C SER A 687 3.94 -5.31 -7.80
N THR A 688 3.67 -5.11 -9.09
CA THR A 688 4.68 -5.14 -10.16
C THR A 688 5.10 -3.74 -10.60
N GLN A 689 4.63 -2.70 -9.90
CA GLN A 689 4.94 -1.30 -10.22
C GLN A 689 6.41 -1.04 -9.91
N GLY A 690 7.19 -0.64 -10.92
CA GLY A 690 8.58 -0.24 -10.72
C GLY A 690 8.71 0.79 -9.58
N GLY A 691 9.69 0.56 -8.73
CA GLY A 691 9.99 1.32 -7.52
C GLY A 691 9.28 0.84 -6.26
N VAL A 692 8.21 0.05 -6.36
CA VAL A 692 7.56 -0.55 -5.18
C VAL A 692 8.31 -1.79 -4.68
N PRO A 693 8.59 -2.83 -5.50
CA PRO A 693 9.41 -3.96 -5.09
C PRO A 693 10.78 -3.52 -4.55
N GLU A 694 11.43 -2.59 -5.24
CA GLU A 694 12.77 -2.09 -4.91
C GLU A 694 12.75 -1.32 -3.59
N ALA A 695 11.82 -0.37 -3.42
CA ALA A 695 11.82 0.44 -2.21
C ALA A 695 11.31 -0.29 -0.96
N PHE A 696 10.35 -1.20 -1.13
CA PHE A 696 9.64 -1.88 -0.05
C PHE A 696 10.19 -3.30 0.20
N ILE A 697 10.19 -4.16 -0.82
CA ILE A 697 10.53 -5.58 -0.69
C ILE A 697 12.04 -5.78 -0.59
N LEU A 698 12.87 -5.06 -1.36
CA LEU A 698 14.33 -5.23 -1.28
C LEU A 698 14.88 -4.85 0.08
N ARG A 699 14.41 -3.75 0.68
CA ARG A 699 14.82 -3.35 2.04
C ARG A 699 14.33 -4.31 3.11
N ALA A 700 13.19 -4.95 2.91
CA ALA A 700 12.72 -6.01 3.79
C ALA A 700 13.59 -7.27 3.67
N MET A 701 13.97 -7.67 2.46
CA MET A 701 14.72 -8.91 2.20
C MET A 701 16.23 -8.78 2.29
N GLY A 702 16.78 -7.58 2.07
CA GLY A 702 18.20 -7.35 1.88
C GLY A 702 18.90 -6.74 3.09
N PRO A 703 20.20 -6.37 2.94
CA PRO A 703 21.07 -6.58 1.76
C PRO A 703 21.13 -8.03 1.28
N LEU A 704 21.15 -8.22 -0.04
CA LEU A 704 21.28 -9.53 -0.66
C LEU A 704 22.73 -9.73 -1.13
N PHE A 705 23.32 -10.87 -0.80
CA PHE A 705 24.60 -11.31 -1.34
C PHE A 705 24.37 -12.51 -2.24
N THR A 706 24.85 -12.43 -3.48
CA THR A 706 24.60 -13.43 -4.52
C THR A 706 25.90 -13.93 -5.11
N GLY A 707 25.91 -15.17 -5.59
CA GLY A 707 27.02 -15.77 -6.31
C GLY A 707 26.57 -16.44 -7.59
N THR A 708 27.30 -16.24 -8.69
CA THR A 708 27.05 -16.90 -9.99
C THR A 708 28.34 -17.53 -10.51
N LEU A 709 28.33 -18.86 -10.69
CA LEU A 709 29.49 -19.65 -11.09
C LEU A 709 29.58 -19.66 -12.61
N ASP A 710 30.70 -19.17 -13.15
CA ASP A 710 30.99 -19.28 -14.57
C ASP A 710 31.46 -20.71 -14.89
N ALA A 711 30.72 -21.38 -15.78
CA ALA A 711 30.96 -22.79 -16.10
C ALA A 711 32.29 -23.03 -16.84
N ASP A 712 32.80 -22.03 -17.57
CA ASP A 712 34.00 -22.15 -18.39
C ASP A 712 35.29 -21.93 -17.57
N SER A 713 35.28 -20.95 -16.68
CA SER A 713 36.41 -20.57 -15.82
C SER A 713 36.40 -21.27 -14.47
N GLY A 714 35.22 -21.68 -13.97
CA GLY A 714 35.04 -22.21 -12.62
C GLY A 714 35.20 -21.15 -11.52
N GLU A 715 35.04 -19.87 -11.87
CA GLU A 715 35.08 -18.74 -10.95
C GLU A 715 33.66 -18.31 -10.57
N LEU A 716 33.43 -18.06 -9.27
CA LEU A 716 32.17 -17.53 -8.76
C LEU A 716 32.27 -16.01 -8.67
N LEU A 717 31.45 -15.29 -9.45
CA LEU A 717 31.25 -13.86 -9.27
C LEU A 717 30.32 -13.64 -8.07
N VAL A 718 30.82 -12.96 -7.05
CA VAL A 718 30.07 -12.58 -5.85
C VAL A 718 29.66 -11.11 -5.96
N GLU A 719 28.38 -10.86 -5.75
CA GLU A 719 27.76 -9.54 -5.91
C GLU A 719 26.88 -9.21 -4.70
N THR A 720 26.72 -7.92 -4.42
CA THR A 720 25.71 -7.41 -3.47
C THR A 720 24.62 -6.65 -4.23
N ILE A 721 23.37 -6.85 -3.84
CA ILE A 721 22.20 -6.16 -4.39
C ILE A 721 21.59 -5.33 -3.26
N VAL A 722 21.44 -4.04 -3.52
CA VAL A 722 20.94 -3.06 -2.54
C VAL A 722 19.93 -2.11 -3.18
N ALA A 723 19.05 -1.57 -2.35
CA ALA A 723 18.09 -0.56 -2.77
C ALA A 723 18.78 0.82 -2.88
N ASP A 724 18.67 1.44 -4.04
CA ASP A 724 19.00 2.85 -4.24
C ASP A 724 17.69 3.65 -4.34
N LEU A 725 17.25 4.18 -3.20
CA LEU A 725 15.92 4.80 -3.06
C LEU A 725 14.79 3.86 -3.53
N ASN A 726 14.21 4.09 -4.71
CA ASN A 726 13.19 3.27 -5.35
C ASN A 726 13.68 2.59 -6.63
N ASP A 727 14.97 2.32 -6.72
CA ASP A 727 15.58 1.45 -7.72
C ASP A 727 16.46 0.40 -7.00
N ASP A 728 16.99 -0.56 -7.75
CA ASP A 728 18.01 -1.49 -7.26
C ASP A 728 19.33 -1.32 -8.01
N ILE A 729 20.42 -1.62 -7.30
CA ILE A 729 21.75 -1.64 -7.89
C ILE A 729 22.48 -2.90 -7.45
N THR A 730 23.19 -3.50 -8.41
CA THR A 730 24.04 -4.66 -8.19
C THR A 730 25.50 -4.27 -8.34
N PHE A 731 26.31 -4.57 -7.33
CA PHE A 731 27.75 -4.34 -7.36
C PHE A 731 28.52 -5.67 -7.30
N PRO A 732 29.48 -5.90 -8.23
CA PRO A 732 30.48 -6.95 -8.05
C PRO A 732 31.38 -6.62 -6.87
N ILE A 733 31.53 -7.55 -5.94
CA ILE A 733 32.35 -7.36 -4.73
C ILE A 733 33.56 -8.29 -4.69
N ALA A 734 33.49 -9.48 -5.32
CA ALA A 734 34.62 -10.41 -5.40
C ALA A 734 34.45 -11.45 -6.50
N THR A 735 35.57 -12.02 -6.95
CA THR A 735 35.62 -13.26 -7.74
C THR A 735 36.35 -14.34 -6.95
N VAL A 736 35.74 -15.52 -6.82
CA VAL A 736 36.26 -16.63 -6.01
C VAL A 736 36.43 -17.89 -6.86
N SER A 737 37.67 -18.34 -7.05
CA SER A 737 37.98 -19.54 -7.83
C SER A 737 37.95 -20.82 -6.97
N GLY A 738 37.72 -21.98 -7.61
CA GLY A 738 37.85 -23.29 -6.96
C GLY A 738 36.63 -23.78 -6.17
N LEU A 739 35.52 -23.04 -6.30
CA LEU A 739 34.20 -23.43 -5.82
C LEU A 739 33.53 -24.40 -6.79
N LYS A 740 32.61 -25.19 -6.26
CA LYS A 740 31.84 -26.20 -6.99
C LYS A 740 30.38 -26.12 -6.57
N PRO A 741 29.46 -26.64 -7.40
CA PRO A 741 28.12 -26.95 -6.93
C PRO A 741 28.16 -27.67 -5.58
N TRP A 742 27.24 -27.27 -4.71
CA TRP A 742 27.00 -27.70 -3.34
C TRP A 742 28.03 -27.26 -2.30
N ASP A 743 29.04 -26.46 -2.66
CA ASP A 743 29.83 -25.74 -1.66
C ASP A 743 28.92 -24.75 -0.88
N THR A 744 29.18 -24.57 0.41
CA THR A 744 28.37 -23.72 1.29
C THR A 744 28.91 -22.30 1.32
N MET A 745 28.07 -21.31 1.06
CA MET A 745 28.32 -19.89 1.30
C MET A 745 27.77 -19.51 2.67
N VAL A 746 28.58 -18.80 3.46
CA VAL A 746 28.17 -18.21 4.75
C VAL A 746 28.46 -16.74 4.75
N THR A 747 27.42 -15.92 4.88
CA THR A 747 27.52 -14.49 5.07
C THR A 747 27.32 -14.17 6.54
N GLU A 748 28.27 -13.45 7.15
CA GLU A 748 28.22 -13.05 8.56
C GLU A 748 28.29 -11.54 8.70
N ASN A 749 27.38 -10.97 9.49
CA ASN A 749 27.51 -9.61 10.00
C ASN A 749 28.37 -9.67 11.27
N LEU A 750 29.58 -9.13 11.21
CA LEU A 750 30.55 -9.22 12.30
C LEU A 750 30.21 -8.33 13.51
N ARG A 751 29.26 -7.39 13.37
CA ARG A 751 28.80 -6.53 14.46
C ARG A 751 27.79 -7.24 15.35
N ASN A 752 26.74 -7.81 14.76
CA ASN A 752 25.66 -8.46 15.50
C ASN A 752 25.83 -10.00 15.62
N GLY A 753 26.76 -10.60 14.86
CA GLY A 753 27.07 -12.03 14.87
C GLY A 753 26.09 -12.91 14.10
N VAL A 754 25.15 -12.32 13.35
CA VAL A 754 24.17 -13.05 12.56
C VAL A 754 24.84 -13.70 11.35
N ARG A 755 24.46 -14.94 11.07
CA ARG A 755 24.97 -15.77 9.97
C ARG A 755 23.85 -16.29 9.11
N ARG A 756 24.08 -16.28 7.80
CA ARG A 756 23.13 -16.72 6.80
C ARG A 756 23.85 -17.61 5.80
N CYS A 757 23.24 -18.77 5.54
CA CYS A 757 23.81 -19.83 4.73
C CYS A 757 23.09 -19.92 3.38
N GLY A 758 23.80 -20.38 2.37
CA GLY A 758 23.24 -20.73 1.07
C GLY A 758 24.12 -21.78 0.40
N PHE A 759 23.53 -22.75 -0.30
CA PHE A 759 24.29 -23.69 -1.12
C PHE A 759 24.46 -23.15 -2.54
N ILE A 760 25.65 -23.35 -3.13
CA ILE A 760 25.81 -23.16 -4.57
C ILE A 760 24.99 -24.26 -5.27
N SER A 761 23.94 -23.88 -5.99
CA SER A 761 23.05 -24.82 -6.67
C SER A 761 23.79 -25.60 -7.78
N GLU A 762 23.16 -26.63 -8.34
CA GLU A 762 23.68 -27.30 -9.55
C GLU A 762 23.84 -26.33 -10.72
N ALA A 763 22.98 -25.32 -10.80
CA ALA A 763 23.05 -24.26 -11.80
C ALA A 763 24.18 -23.25 -11.52
N GLY A 764 24.92 -23.39 -10.42
CA GLY A 764 26.02 -22.52 -10.04
C GLY A 764 25.58 -21.22 -9.38
N THR A 765 24.36 -21.15 -8.83
CA THR A 765 23.81 -19.94 -8.22
C THR A 765 23.69 -20.07 -6.71
N VAL A 766 23.87 -18.97 -5.97
CA VAL A 766 23.64 -18.90 -4.52
C VAL A 766 23.18 -17.51 -4.11
N ARG A 767 22.36 -17.41 -3.06
CA ARG A 767 21.95 -16.15 -2.41
C ARG A 767 21.88 -16.31 -0.90
N THR A 768 22.25 -15.25 -0.18
CA THR A 768 21.92 -15.07 1.24
C THR A 768 21.35 -13.66 1.46
N SER A 769 20.34 -13.56 2.31
CA SER A 769 19.81 -12.30 2.85
C SER A 769 20.40 -12.05 4.23
N LEU A 770 20.85 -10.84 4.57
CA LEU A 770 21.52 -10.56 5.85
C LEU A 770 20.89 -9.39 6.60
N GLU A 771 20.62 -9.58 7.88
CA GLU A 771 20.27 -8.51 8.82
C GLU A 771 21.48 -7.61 9.07
N ALA A 772 21.43 -6.38 8.57
CA ALA A 772 22.53 -5.44 8.69
C ALA A 772 22.05 -4.00 8.81
N ASP A 773 22.85 -3.17 9.47
CA ASP A 773 22.79 -1.72 9.38
C ASP A 773 23.81 -1.19 8.36
N LEU A 774 23.63 0.05 7.91
CA LEU A 774 24.57 0.70 7.01
C LEU A 774 25.99 0.73 7.61
N ASN A 775 27.00 0.32 6.82
CA ASN A 775 28.41 0.21 7.20
C ASN A 775 28.74 -0.90 8.22
N ASP A 776 27.84 -1.85 8.46
CA ASP A 776 28.21 -3.03 9.25
C ASP A 776 29.30 -3.85 8.56
N PRO A 777 30.35 -4.29 9.27
CA PRO A 777 31.37 -5.16 8.71
C PRO A 777 30.79 -6.53 8.33
N VAL A 778 31.02 -6.96 7.09
CA VAL A 778 30.51 -8.22 6.54
C VAL A 778 31.67 -9.11 6.13
N GLU A 779 31.55 -10.42 6.40
CA GLU A 779 32.46 -11.44 5.89
C GLU A 779 31.68 -12.54 5.18
N ILE A 780 32.13 -12.93 3.98
CA ILE A 780 31.57 -14.06 3.23
C ILE A 780 32.60 -15.18 3.20
N ARG A 781 32.25 -16.36 3.72
CA ARG A 781 33.12 -17.54 3.76
C ARG A 781 32.52 -18.66 2.93
N PHE A 782 33.38 -19.37 2.21
CA PHE A 782 32.99 -20.52 1.40
C PHE A 782 33.60 -21.80 1.96
N TYR A 783 32.78 -22.84 2.13
CA TYR A 783 33.20 -24.14 2.66
C TYR A 783 32.92 -25.25 1.66
N ARG A 784 33.77 -26.28 1.69
CA ARG A 784 33.67 -27.43 0.79
C ARG A 784 32.43 -28.29 1.11
N GLY A 785 31.56 -28.49 0.12
CA GLY A 785 30.34 -29.30 0.24
C GLY A 785 29.27 -28.70 1.15
N PRO A 786 28.16 -29.42 1.36
CA PRO A 786 27.07 -28.99 2.23
C PRO A 786 27.48 -29.10 3.69
N GLN A 787 27.66 -27.98 4.38
CA GLN A 787 28.20 -27.92 5.74
C GLN A 787 27.17 -27.44 6.78
N VAL A 788 25.97 -27.08 6.37
CA VAL A 788 24.92 -26.57 7.26
C VAL A 788 24.34 -27.72 8.09
N LEU A 789 24.13 -27.46 9.38
CA LEU A 789 23.44 -28.35 10.31
C LEU A 789 21.98 -27.90 10.45
N PRO A 790 21.03 -28.82 10.73
CA PRO A 790 19.62 -28.50 10.97
C PRO A 790 19.46 -27.54 12.16
N SER A 791 19.48 -26.23 11.89
CA SER A 791 19.55 -25.19 12.91
C SER A 791 19.12 -23.85 12.33
N LYS A 792 18.43 -23.04 13.13
CA LYS A 792 17.91 -21.74 12.71
C LYS A 792 18.98 -20.66 12.45
N ASP A 793 20.23 -20.91 12.86
CA ASP A 793 21.31 -19.89 12.91
C ASP A 793 22.49 -20.22 11.98
N CYS A 794 22.29 -20.99 10.91
CA CYS A 794 23.37 -21.30 9.95
C CYS A 794 24.61 -21.89 10.66
N GLN A 795 24.38 -22.91 11.51
CA GLN A 795 25.47 -23.60 12.19
C GLN A 795 26.17 -24.56 11.23
N LEU A 796 27.50 -24.60 11.30
CA LEU A 796 28.32 -25.44 10.42
C LEU A 796 28.87 -26.68 11.13
N ARG A 797 29.17 -27.73 10.35
CA ARG A 797 29.84 -28.95 10.81
C ARG A 797 31.20 -28.67 11.45
N GLU A 798 31.53 -29.44 12.48
CA GLU A 798 32.88 -29.43 13.04
C GLU A 798 33.88 -29.93 11.99
N GLY A 799 34.96 -29.16 11.77
CA GLY A 799 35.97 -29.48 10.76
C GLY A 799 35.59 -29.09 9.32
N ALA A 800 34.53 -28.29 9.12
CA ALA A 800 34.19 -27.71 7.82
C ALA A 800 35.42 -27.08 7.16
N VAL A 801 35.72 -27.50 5.93
CA VAL A 801 36.94 -27.09 5.22
C VAL A 801 36.69 -25.76 4.52
N LEU A 802 37.25 -24.69 5.08
CA LEU A 802 37.23 -23.35 4.48
C LEU A 802 38.03 -23.35 3.16
N ILE A 803 37.40 -22.87 2.09
CA ILE A 803 37.99 -22.70 0.76
C ILE A 803 38.49 -21.26 0.59
N ALA A 804 37.64 -20.29 0.89
CA ALA A 804 37.91 -18.87 0.67
C ALA A 804 37.15 -17.98 1.65
N THR A 805 37.68 -16.78 1.86
CA THR A 805 37.06 -15.70 2.61
C THR A 805 37.08 -14.44 1.75
N VAL A 806 35.96 -13.72 1.72
CA VAL A 806 35.81 -12.39 1.16
C VAL A 806 35.47 -11.44 2.31
N ASP A 807 36.46 -10.67 2.72
CA ASP A 807 36.37 -9.68 3.81
C ASP A 807 36.74 -8.26 3.32
N GLN A 808 36.99 -8.10 2.02
CA GLN A 808 37.35 -6.85 1.35
C GLN A 808 36.69 -6.74 -0.03
N PHE A 809 36.37 -5.53 -0.45
CA PHE A 809 35.98 -5.26 -1.84
C PHE A 809 37.16 -5.56 -2.78
N GLN A 810 36.93 -6.33 -3.85
CA GLN A 810 37.95 -6.57 -4.89
C GLN A 810 37.84 -5.58 -6.06
N GLU A 811 36.68 -4.93 -6.20
CA GLU A 811 36.43 -3.91 -7.21
C GLU A 811 36.23 -2.53 -6.57
N SER A 812 36.37 -1.47 -7.37
CA SER A 812 36.12 -0.10 -6.92
C SER A 812 34.90 0.46 -7.63
N PHE A 813 33.99 1.04 -6.87
CA PHE A 813 32.76 1.64 -7.36
C PHE A 813 32.38 2.86 -6.52
N SER A 814 31.35 3.59 -6.93
CA SER A 814 30.77 4.68 -6.16
C SER A 814 29.30 4.38 -5.95
N PHE A 815 28.81 4.60 -4.74
CA PHE A 815 27.41 4.43 -4.39
C PHE A 815 26.94 5.61 -3.54
N GLN A 816 25.85 6.25 -3.95
CA GLN A 816 25.28 7.45 -3.32
C GLN A 816 26.34 8.52 -2.96
N GLY A 817 27.17 8.88 -3.94
CA GLY A 817 28.28 9.83 -3.77
C GLY A 817 29.47 9.34 -2.92
N THR A 818 29.42 8.12 -2.36
CA THR A 818 30.48 7.54 -1.53
C THR A 818 31.36 6.57 -2.33
N PRO A 819 32.68 6.78 -2.40
CA PRO A 819 33.59 5.88 -3.11
C PRO A 819 33.98 4.68 -2.24
N PHE A 820 33.87 3.48 -2.81
CA PHE A 820 34.36 2.22 -2.25
C PHE A 820 35.54 1.75 -3.10
N THR A 821 36.70 1.51 -2.47
CA THR A 821 37.93 1.18 -3.19
C THR A 821 38.35 -0.27 -2.94
N ALA A 822 38.87 -0.92 -3.97
CA ALA A 822 39.42 -2.27 -3.86
C ALA A 822 40.47 -2.35 -2.73
N GLY A 823 40.35 -3.39 -1.90
CA GLY A 823 41.15 -3.62 -0.69
C GLY A 823 40.60 -2.98 0.59
N GLN A 824 39.52 -2.20 0.54
CA GLN A 824 38.81 -1.77 1.75
C GLN A 824 38.01 -2.93 2.36
N PRO A 825 37.84 -2.97 3.69
CA PRO A 825 36.97 -3.95 4.35
C PRO A 825 35.57 -3.97 3.74
N LEU A 826 35.03 -5.18 3.56
CA LEU A 826 33.67 -5.38 3.09
C LEU A 826 32.70 -4.93 4.19
N VAL A 827 31.76 -4.08 3.80
CA VAL A 827 30.69 -3.58 4.68
C VAL A 827 29.35 -3.66 3.98
N SER A 828 28.27 -3.66 4.75
CA SER A 828 26.93 -3.51 4.21
C SER A 828 26.73 -2.12 3.60
N LEU A 829 26.27 -2.07 2.36
CA LEU A 829 25.97 -0.82 1.64
C LEU A 829 24.55 -0.28 1.94
N MET A 830 23.72 -1.06 2.63
CA MET A 830 22.40 -0.63 3.07
C MET A 830 22.02 -1.25 4.41
N GLU A 831 21.06 -0.63 5.10
CA GLU A 831 20.37 -1.29 6.20
C GLU A 831 19.18 -2.12 5.68
N GLY A 832 18.82 -3.19 6.39
CA GLY A 832 17.68 -4.02 6.02
C GLY A 832 17.39 -5.14 7.02
N LEU A 833 16.21 -5.76 6.88
CA LEU A 833 15.70 -6.75 7.82
C LEU A 833 16.12 -8.19 7.47
N GLY A 834 16.80 -8.41 6.34
CA GLY A 834 17.29 -9.74 5.95
C GLY A 834 16.20 -10.82 5.82
N LEU A 835 14.92 -10.44 5.67
CA LEU A 835 13.80 -11.37 5.72
C LEU A 835 13.80 -12.28 4.49
N ARG A 836 13.55 -13.58 4.71
CA ARG A 836 13.51 -14.57 3.65
C ARG A 836 12.10 -14.71 3.09
N ARG A 837 12.02 -14.92 1.78
CA ARG A 837 10.78 -15.32 1.10
C ARG A 837 10.25 -16.60 1.74
N SER A 838 8.92 -16.75 1.82
CA SER A 838 8.25 -17.93 2.38
C SER A 838 8.55 -18.23 3.86
N HIS A 839 9.16 -17.29 4.60
CA HIS A 839 9.53 -17.48 6.00
C HIS A 839 8.50 -16.84 6.98
N PRO A 840 8.28 -17.42 8.19
CA PRO A 840 7.33 -16.87 9.18
C PRO A 840 7.56 -15.41 9.55
N ASP A 841 8.83 -14.99 9.63
CA ASP A 841 9.17 -13.60 10.00
C ASP A 841 8.68 -12.59 8.95
N PHE A 842 8.69 -12.95 7.66
CA PHE A 842 8.17 -12.10 6.59
C PHE A 842 6.66 -11.91 6.73
N ARG A 843 5.92 -12.99 7.00
CA ARG A 843 4.46 -12.95 7.24
C ARG A 843 4.11 -12.14 8.47
N ARG A 844 4.84 -12.35 9.58
CA ARG A 844 4.66 -11.60 10.83
C ARG A 844 4.89 -10.10 10.62
N MET A 845 5.93 -9.73 9.87
CA MET A 845 6.21 -8.34 9.52
C MET A 845 5.08 -7.75 8.68
N GLY A 846 4.54 -8.47 7.69
CA GLY A 846 3.38 -8.04 6.90
C GLY A 846 2.16 -7.70 7.76
N GLY A 847 1.82 -8.54 8.74
CA GLY A 847 0.70 -8.28 9.66
C GLY A 847 0.90 -7.02 10.53
N LEU A 848 2.12 -6.82 11.06
CA LEU A 848 2.47 -5.62 11.81
C LEU A 848 2.49 -4.37 10.92
N ALA A 849 2.97 -4.50 9.67
CA ALA A 849 2.99 -3.42 8.70
C ALA A 849 1.61 -2.83 8.47
N GLN A 850 0.58 -3.68 8.31
CA GLN A 850 -0.79 -3.21 8.14
C GLN A 850 -1.24 -2.35 9.32
N MET A 851 -0.99 -2.79 10.55
CA MET A 851 -1.29 -2.00 11.74
C MET A 851 -0.62 -0.62 11.72
N LEU A 852 0.65 -0.55 11.30
CA LEU A 852 1.35 0.74 11.22
C LEU A 852 0.73 1.65 10.16
N LEU A 853 0.31 1.09 9.04
CA LEU A 853 -0.18 1.81 7.86
C LEU A 853 -1.67 2.19 7.94
N ASP A 854 -2.46 1.52 8.78
CA ASP A 854 -3.91 1.74 8.93
C ASP A 854 -4.36 3.21 9.00
N PRO A 855 -3.69 4.14 9.71
CA PRO A 855 -4.13 5.54 9.78
C PRO A 855 -4.13 6.28 8.43
N SER A 856 -3.46 5.75 7.42
CA SER A 856 -3.35 6.30 6.07
C SER A 856 -3.84 5.35 4.96
N ASP A 857 -4.46 4.23 5.32
CA ASP A 857 -4.94 3.23 4.38
C ASP A 857 -6.33 3.61 3.82
N PRO A 858 -6.52 3.67 2.49
CA PRO A 858 -7.80 3.97 1.86
C PRO A 858 -8.93 3.05 2.31
N ALA A 859 -8.68 1.76 2.55
CA ALA A 859 -9.71 0.82 2.99
C ALA A 859 -10.21 1.19 4.39
N VAL A 860 -9.32 1.64 5.27
CA VAL A 860 -9.66 2.07 6.64
C VAL A 860 -10.52 3.33 6.62
N LEU A 861 -10.19 4.29 5.74
CA LEU A 861 -10.89 5.57 5.66
C LEU A 861 -12.17 5.51 4.80
N ALA A 862 -12.36 4.46 4.00
CA ALA A 862 -13.52 4.28 3.12
C ALA A 862 -14.87 4.26 3.86
N GLN A 863 -14.88 3.75 5.09
CA GLN A 863 -16.09 3.74 5.93
C GLN A 863 -16.60 5.16 6.26
N TYR A 864 -15.74 6.17 6.16
CA TYR A 864 -16.04 7.57 6.47
C TYR A 864 -16.64 8.36 5.30
N TRP A 865 -16.81 7.75 4.14
CA TRP A 865 -17.42 8.42 2.99
C TRP A 865 -18.92 8.60 3.18
N GLN A 866 -19.60 7.60 3.76
CA GLN A 866 -21.07 7.58 3.85
C GLN A 866 -21.61 6.88 5.10
N LYS A 867 -21.05 5.72 5.48
CA LYS A 867 -21.58 4.90 6.58
C LYS A 867 -21.32 5.51 7.96
N ASN A 868 -20.08 5.92 8.22
CA ASN A 868 -19.62 6.39 9.53
C ASN A 868 -18.93 7.77 9.43
N PRO A 869 -19.51 8.78 8.77
CA PRO A 869 -18.79 9.98 8.38
C PRO A 869 -18.15 10.73 9.57
N ILE A 870 -17.01 11.38 9.32
CA ILE A 870 -16.29 12.18 10.32
C ILE A 870 -16.95 13.55 10.40
N THR A 871 -17.51 13.88 11.56
CA THR A 871 -17.91 15.26 11.89
C THR A 871 -16.75 15.98 12.56
N TYR A 872 -16.41 17.18 12.08
CA TYR A 872 -15.34 18.04 12.61
C TYR A 872 -15.92 19.02 13.63
N PRO A 873 -15.61 18.89 14.94
CA PRO A 873 -16.25 19.70 15.98
C PRO A 873 -16.00 21.21 15.84
N GLY A 874 -14.82 21.62 15.35
CA GLY A 874 -14.46 23.04 15.21
C GLY A 874 -15.26 23.77 14.14
N THR A 875 -15.51 23.11 13.00
CA THR A 875 -16.22 23.69 11.84
C THR A 875 -17.70 23.29 11.75
N GLY A 876 -18.09 22.18 12.38
CA GLY A 876 -19.41 21.57 12.24
C GLY A 876 -19.62 20.81 10.92
N GLU A 877 -18.61 20.75 10.06
CA GLU A 877 -18.67 20.07 8.77
C GLU A 877 -18.55 18.55 8.95
N THR A 878 -19.11 17.78 8.02
CA THR A 878 -19.11 16.31 8.06
C THR A 878 -18.70 15.77 6.70
N THR A 879 -17.88 14.72 6.66
CA THR A 879 -17.50 14.05 5.40
C THR A 879 -18.70 13.45 4.71
N GLY A 880 -18.65 13.39 3.38
CA GLY A 880 -19.74 12.90 2.56
C GLY A 880 -19.39 13.00 1.08
N ALA A 881 -19.03 11.89 0.45
CA ALA A 881 -18.72 11.85 -0.98
C ALA A 881 -19.40 10.68 -1.70
N HIS A 882 -19.92 10.96 -2.89
CA HIS A 882 -20.30 9.92 -3.85
C HIS A 882 -19.02 9.32 -4.48
N ALA A 883 -18.96 8.02 -4.72
CA ALA A 883 -17.74 7.39 -5.25
C ALA A 883 -17.99 6.50 -6.47
N LEU A 884 -17.27 6.77 -7.56
CA LEU A 884 -17.12 5.87 -8.70
C LEU A 884 -15.75 5.20 -8.63
N ILE A 885 -15.64 4.07 -7.92
CA ILE A 885 -14.39 3.30 -7.83
C ILE A 885 -14.13 2.59 -9.15
N ILE A 886 -12.99 2.89 -9.79
CA ILE A 886 -12.58 2.32 -11.07
C ILE A 886 -11.34 1.45 -10.81
N THR A 887 -11.56 0.15 -10.63
CA THR A 887 -10.47 -0.83 -10.47
C THR A 887 -10.16 -1.47 -11.81
N THR A 888 -8.94 -1.44 -12.30
CA THR A 888 -8.68 -1.92 -13.66
C THR A 888 -8.44 -3.43 -13.67
N MET A 889 -9.10 -4.16 -14.59
CA MET A 889 -8.98 -5.62 -14.66
C MET A 889 -7.52 -6.03 -14.83
N GLY A 890 -7.07 -7.02 -14.06
CA GLY A 890 -5.71 -7.56 -14.17
C GLY A 890 -4.61 -6.60 -13.74
N ASP A 891 -4.93 -5.49 -13.08
CA ASP A 891 -3.92 -4.58 -12.57
C ASP A 891 -3.12 -5.23 -11.45
N THR A 892 -1.82 -5.42 -11.68
CA THR A 892 -0.85 -5.90 -10.70
C THR A 892 0.08 -4.79 -10.21
N SER A 893 0.04 -3.58 -10.77
CA SER A 893 0.73 -2.42 -10.18
C SER A 893 0.01 -1.99 -8.90
N VAL A 894 -1.32 -1.91 -8.95
CA VAL A 894 -2.20 -1.82 -7.78
C VAL A 894 -3.18 -3.00 -7.85
N PRO A 895 -2.89 -4.10 -7.13
CA PRO A 895 -3.70 -5.32 -7.18
C PRO A 895 -5.22 -5.09 -7.09
N VAL A 896 -5.97 -5.70 -8.01
CA VAL A 896 -7.45 -5.63 -8.11
C VAL A 896 -8.16 -5.84 -6.76
N SER A 897 -7.65 -6.75 -5.93
CA SER A 897 -8.16 -7.03 -4.58
C SER A 897 -8.22 -5.79 -3.67
N GLY A 898 -7.30 -4.83 -3.83
CA GLY A 898 -7.27 -3.61 -3.05
C GLY A 898 -8.42 -2.65 -3.35
N GLY A 899 -8.82 -2.54 -4.62
CA GLY A 899 -9.99 -1.75 -5.03
C GLY A 899 -11.29 -2.37 -4.54
N ILE A 900 -11.41 -3.71 -4.64
CA ILE A 900 -12.57 -4.46 -4.13
C ILE A 900 -12.68 -4.33 -2.61
N LEU A 901 -11.56 -4.39 -1.88
CA LEU A 901 -11.53 -4.17 -0.43
C LEU A 901 -12.05 -2.78 -0.05
N VAL A 902 -11.64 -1.72 -0.75
CA VAL A 902 -12.19 -0.36 -0.56
C VAL A 902 -13.68 -0.32 -0.88
N GLY A 903 -14.12 -1.02 -1.94
CA GLY A 903 -15.52 -1.20 -2.28
C GLY A 903 -16.33 -1.87 -1.16
N ARG A 904 -15.79 -2.92 -0.53
CA ARG A 904 -16.42 -3.57 0.64
C ARG A 904 -16.47 -2.64 1.85
N ALA A 905 -15.36 -1.98 2.17
CA ALA A 905 -15.23 -1.11 3.33
C ALA A 905 -16.13 0.12 3.27
N SER A 906 -16.27 0.74 2.09
CA SER A 906 -17.25 1.81 1.85
C SER A 906 -18.70 1.31 1.86
N GLY A 907 -18.92 0.02 1.58
CA GLY A 907 -20.22 -0.62 1.46
C GLY A 907 -20.83 -0.61 0.06
N ILE A 908 -20.07 -0.20 -0.94
CA ILE A 908 -20.49 -0.20 -2.34
C ILE A 908 -20.52 -1.62 -2.90
N VAL A 909 -19.60 -2.49 -2.46
CA VAL A 909 -19.57 -3.92 -2.82
C VAL A 909 -20.21 -4.74 -1.70
N PRO A 910 -21.44 -5.25 -1.88
CA PRO A 910 -22.08 -6.11 -0.89
C PRO A 910 -21.37 -7.45 -0.78
N TYR A 911 -21.17 -7.92 0.45
CA TYR A 911 -20.54 -9.20 0.76
C TYR A 911 -21.40 -10.16 1.59
N LEU A 912 -22.51 -9.67 2.18
CA LEU A 912 -23.48 -10.49 2.94
C LEU A 912 -24.83 -10.61 2.25
N GLU A 913 -25.12 -9.71 1.30
CA GLU A 913 -26.41 -9.66 0.61
C GLU A 913 -26.27 -10.24 -0.79
N ASN A 914 -27.08 -11.25 -1.10
CA ASN A 914 -27.08 -11.87 -2.41
C ASN A 914 -27.59 -10.91 -3.48
N ASP A 915 -26.81 -10.76 -4.55
CA ASP A 915 -27.26 -10.05 -5.72
C ASP A 915 -28.30 -10.92 -6.45
N PRO A 916 -29.54 -10.43 -6.67
CA PRO A 916 -30.60 -11.22 -7.28
C PRO A 916 -30.28 -11.70 -8.70
N ARG A 917 -29.29 -11.08 -9.38
CA ARG A 917 -28.83 -11.49 -10.70
C ARG A 917 -28.02 -12.79 -10.68
N TYR A 918 -27.31 -13.04 -9.59
CA TYR A 918 -26.37 -14.17 -9.47
C TYR A 918 -26.75 -15.20 -8.41
N GLY A 919 -27.58 -14.81 -7.43
CA GLY A 919 -27.96 -15.67 -6.30
C GLY A 919 -26.90 -15.79 -5.21
N VAL A 920 -25.81 -15.03 -5.31
CA VAL A 920 -24.69 -14.94 -4.36
C VAL A 920 -24.29 -13.46 -4.20
N PRO A 921 -23.51 -13.08 -3.16
CA PRO A 921 -23.07 -11.70 -3.00
C PRO A 921 -22.17 -11.26 -4.17
N ALA A 922 -22.15 -9.95 -4.46
CA ALA A 922 -21.29 -9.41 -5.51
C ALA A 922 -19.80 -9.70 -5.23
N ASN A 923 -19.40 -9.66 -3.95
CA ASN A 923 -18.05 -10.04 -3.53
C ASN A 923 -17.68 -11.48 -3.93
N GLU A 924 -18.56 -12.44 -3.66
CA GLU A 924 -18.36 -13.84 -4.06
C GLU A 924 -18.30 -13.97 -5.58
N LYS A 925 -19.06 -13.15 -6.31
CA LYS A 925 -18.97 -13.15 -7.76
C LYS A 925 -17.59 -12.72 -8.26
N TYR A 926 -16.96 -11.71 -7.67
CA TYR A 926 -15.58 -11.32 -8.01
C TYR A 926 -14.55 -12.43 -7.71
N ILE A 927 -14.75 -13.18 -6.63
CA ILE A 927 -13.87 -14.30 -6.24
C ILE A 927 -14.03 -15.46 -7.23
N SER A 928 -15.26 -15.92 -7.43
CA SER A 928 -15.57 -17.06 -8.33
C SER A 928 -15.27 -16.79 -9.81
N THR A 929 -15.15 -15.53 -10.24
CA THR A 929 -14.67 -15.17 -11.57
C THR A 929 -13.16 -14.97 -11.66
N TYR A 930 -12.42 -15.15 -10.56
CA TYR A 930 -10.97 -14.88 -10.44
C TYR A 930 -10.59 -13.42 -10.71
N THR A 931 -11.55 -12.50 -10.55
CA THR A 931 -11.29 -11.06 -10.66
C THR A 931 -10.48 -10.55 -9.49
N THR A 932 -10.81 -10.98 -8.27
CA THR A 932 -10.05 -10.61 -7.06
C THR A 932 -8.60 -11.10 -7.13
N GLU A 933 -8.37 -12.29 -7.70
CA GLU A 933 -7.04 -12.85 -7.97
C GLU A 933 -6.29 -11.99 -8.98
N GLY A 934 -6.88 -11.71 -10.14
CA GLY A 934 -6.33 -10.77 -11.11
C GLY A 934 -5.00 -11.21 -11.72
N VAL A 935 -4.78 -12.52 -11.90
CA VAL A 935 -3.56 -13.08 -12.51
C VAL A 935 -3.89 -13.87 -13.78
N HIS A 936 -3.48 -13.37 -14.96
CA HIS A 936 -3.88 -13.98 -16.24
C HIS A 936 -3.08 -15.26 -16.57
N ASN A 937 -1.83 -15.34 -16.14
CA ASN A 937 -0.91 -16.42 -16.52
C ASN A 937 -1.17 -17.76 -15.80
N LEU A 938 -2.13 -17.79 -14.85
CA LEU A 938 -2.71 -19.04 -14.34
C LEU A 938 -3.67 -19.69 -15.35
N MET A 939 -3.97 -19.01 -16.46
CA MET A 939 -4.83 -19.49 -17.54
C MET A 939 -6.22 -19.92 -17.03
N ARG A 940 -6.77 -19.17 -16.06
CA ARG A 940 -8.16 -19.34 -15.59
C ARG A 940 -9.15 -19.26 -16.75
N TYR A 941 -8.86 -18.33 -17.67
CA TYR A 941 -9.48 -18.22 -18.98
C TYR A 941 -8.39 -18.12 -20.05
N VAL A 942 -8.74 -18.42 -21.29
CA VAL A 942 -7.82 -18.40 -22.42
C VAL A 942 -8.42 -17.65 -23.59
N ASN A 943 -7.57 -16.95 -24.33
CA ASN A 943 -7.94 -16.42 -25.63
C ASN A 943 -8.08 -17.60 -26.62
N PRO A 944 -9.24 -17.81 -27.24
CA PRO A 944 -9.47 -18.95 -28.14
C PRO A 944 -8.61 -18.89 -29.42
N GLU A 945 -8.13 -17.71 -29.81
CA GLU A 945 -7.31 -17.52 -31.02
C GLU A 945 -5.83 -17.79 -30.78
N THR A 946 -5.29 -17.33 -29.66
CA THR A 946 -3.85 -17.45 -29.35
C THR A 946 -3.53 -18.60 -28.38
N GLY A 947 -4.50 -19.07 -27.61
CA GLY A 947 -4.32 -20.00 -26.50
C GLY A 947 -3.66 -19.40 -25.25
N GLY A 948 -3.33 -18.11 -25.26
CA GLY A 948 -2.73 -17.40 -24.11
C GLY A 948 -3.74 -17.16 -22.98
N GLY A 949 -3.25 -17.07 -21.74
CA GLY A 949 -4.07 -16.75 -20.58
C GLY A 949 -4.62 -15.32 -20.64
N VAL A 950 -5.89 -15.13 -20.30
CA VAL A 950 -6.56 -13.82 -20.27
C VAL A 950 -7.49 -13.72 -19.07
N HIS A 951 -7.89 -12.51 -18.71
CA HIS A 951 -8.95 -12.27 -17.74
C HIS A 951 -10.34 -12.43 -18.35
N LEU A 952 -11.35 -12.53 -17.48
CA LEU A 952 -12.76 -12.48 -17.87
C LEU A 952 -13.25 -11.03 -17.84
N ASP A 953 -13.85 -10.54 -18.92
CA ASP A 953 -14.52 -9.25 -18.94
C ASP A 953 -15.88 -9.35 -18.22
N ILE A 954 -15.90 -8.86 -16.97
CA ILE A 954 -17.06 -8.92 -16.08
C ILE A 954 -17.99 -7.71 -16.21
N GLU A 955 -17.57 -6.64 -16.87
CA GLU A 955 -18.38 -5.43 -17.05
C GLU A 955 -19.06 -5.39 -18.42
N ASN A 956 -18.46 -6.07 -19.39
CA ASN A 956 -18.97 -6.25 -20.75
C ASN A 956 -19.52 -4.92 -21.32
N PHE A 957 -18.77 -3.83 -21.10
CA PHE A 957 -19.17 -2.50 -21.57
C PHE A 957 -19.11 -2.41 -23.09
N SER A 958 -18.10 -3.04 -23.70
CA SER A 958 -17.88 -3.00 -25.15
C SER A 958 -18.86 -3.89 -25.93
N GLY A 959 -19.43 -4.92 -25.30
CA GLY A 959 -20.21 -5.94 -26.00
C GLY A 959 -19.40 -6.73 -27.04
N GLY A 960 -18.06 -6.73 -26.94
CA GLY A 960 -17.17 -7.30 -27.95
C GLY A 960 -16.85 -6.38 -29.14
N ASN A 961 -17.28 -5.11 -29.11
CA ASN A 961 -16.92 -4.09 -30.10
C ASN A 961 -15.59 -3.38 -29.79
N ASP A 962 -14.80 -3.91 -28.87
CA ASP A 962 -13.44 -3.40 -28.60
C ASP A 962 -12.43 -3.99 -29.60
N VAL A 963 -11.19 -3.51 -29.53
CA VAL A 963 -10.08 -3.96 -30.39
C VAL A 963 -9.68 -5.43 -30.18
N TRP A 964 -10.20 -6.08 -29.14
CA TRP A 964 -9.93 -7.49 -28.81
C TRP A 964 -10.98 -8.44 -29.39
N GLY A 965 -12.14 -7.89 -29.81
CA GLY A 965 -13.19 -8.62 -30.49
C GLY A 965 -14.01 -9.56 -29.60
N SER A 966 -14.96 -10.25 -30.22
CA SER A 966 -15.94 -11.12 -29.54
C SER A 966 -15.39 -12.46 -29.03
N GLY A 967 -14.17 -12.84 -29.41
CA GLY A 967 -13.54 -14.10 -28.96
C GLY A 967 -13.10 -14.08 -27.50
N ILE A 968 -12.87 -12.90 -26.93
CA ILE A 968 -12.50 -12.75 -25.52
C ILE A 968 -13.68 -13.15 -24.59
N PRO A 969 -13.41 -13.94 -23.53
CA PRO A 969 -14.43 -14.39 -22.59
C PRO A 969 -15.09 -13.21 -21.86
N ARG A 970 -16.43 -13.24 -21.79
CA ARG A 970 -17.29 -12.20 -21.19
C ARG A 970 -18.42 -12.84 -20.42
N ILE A 971 -18.89 -12.18 -19.35
CA ILE A 971 -20.12 -12.60 -18.69
C ILE A 971 -21.35 -12.00 -19.38
N ASP A 972 -22.41 -12.80 -19.46
CA ASP A 972 -23.68 -12.36 -20.06
C ASP A 972 -24.42 -11.33 -19.20
N VAL A 973 -24.28 -11.41 -17.88
CA VAL A 973 -24.93 -10.54 -16.90
C VAL A 973 -23.86 -9.68 -16.20
N PRO A 974 -23.62 -8.44 -16.64
CA PRO A 974 -22.52 -7.60 -16.18
C PRO A 974 -22.59 -7.22 -14.70
N MET A 975 -21.43 -7.06 -14.06
CA MET A 975 -21.31 -6.67 -12.65
C MET A 975 -21.91 -5.28 -12.38
N ARG A 976 -21.32 -4.20 -12.92
CA ARG A 976 -21.81 -2.82 -12.87
C ARG A 976 -22.37 -2.42 -11.50
N ILE A 977 -21.64 -2.76 -10.44
CA ILE A 977 -22.12 -2.65 -9.06
C ILE A 977 -22.41 -1.18 -8.74
N GLY A 978 -23.64 -0.88 -8.27
CA GLY A 978 -24.07 0.45 -7.88
C GLY A 978 -24.71 1.32 -8.97
N PHE A 979 -24.84 0.85 -10.22
CA PHE A 979 -25.44 1.64 -11.31
C PHE A 979 -26.93 1.97 -11.06
N GLU A 980 -27.71 0.97 -10.64
CA GLU A 980 -29.16 1.10 -10.50
C GLU A 980 -29.58 1.65 -9.12
N GLY A 981 -28.78 1.44 -8.08
CA GLY A 981 -29.08 1.85 -6.70
C GLY A 981 -28.86 3.33 -6.41
N GLU A 982 -29.49 3.85 -5.36
CA GLU A 982 -29.19 5.17 -4.79
C GLU A 982 -28.31 4.96 -3.55
N ASP A 983 -27.27 5.78 -3.40
CA ASP A 983 -26.37 5.68 -2.26
C ASP A 983 -26.92 6.41 -1.01
N LEU A 984 -26.20 6.34 0.11
CA LEU A 984 -26.69 6.90 1.39
C LEU A 984 -26.77 8.43 1.40
N LEU A 985 -26.18 9.09 0.41
CA LEU A 985 -26.20 10.55 0.24
C LEU A 985 -27.27 11.00 -0.76
N GLY A 986 -28.01 10.07 -1.36
CA GLY A 986 -29.06 10.35 -2.33
C GLY A 986 -28.56 10.51 -3.77
N GLY A 987 -27.38 9.96 -4.09
CA GLY A 987 -26.80 9.98 -5.43
C GLY A 987 -26.41 8.59 -5.91
N LYS A 988 -25.30 8.48 -6.64
CA LYS A 988 -24.78 7.23 -7.18
C LYS A 988 -23.39 6.96 -6.66
N SER A 989 -23.18 5.77 -6.11
CA SER A 989 -21.85 5.24 -5.81
C SER A 989 -21.73 3.86 -6.40
N ALA A 990 -20.65 3.60 -7.12
CA ALA A 990 -20.44 2.41 -7.92
C ALA A 990 -19.00 1.91 -7.83
N HIS A 991 -18.84 0.61 -8.03
CA HIS A 991 -17.54 -0.03 -8.20
C HIS A 991 -17.57 -0.78 -9.52
N ILE A 992 -16.66 -0.41 -10.42
CA ILE A 992 -16.55 -1.02 -11.74
C ILE A 992 -15.15 -1.53 -12.00
N VAL A 993 -15.07 -2.60 -12.80
CA VAL A 993 -13.82 -3.23 -13.20
C VAL A 993 -13.63 -3.19 -14.72
N PRO A 994 -13.33 -2.02 -15.33
CA PRO A 994 -13.21 -1.92 -16.78
C PRO A 994 -12.17 -2.90 -17.33
N TYR A 995 -12.54 -3.54 -18.44
CA TYR A 995 -11.70 -4.45 -19.19
C TYR A 995 -10.98 -3.69 -20.30
N THR A 996 -9.71 -3.36 -20.05
CA THR A 996 -8.89 -2.52 -20.92
C THR A 996 -8.03 -3.37 -21.84
N ARG A 997 -7.32 -4.36 -21.28
CA ARG A 997 -6.48 -5.33 -22.00
C ARG A 997 -6.73 -6.75 -21.49
N PRO A 998 -6.58 -7.78 -22.35
CA PRO A 998 -6.86 -9.15 -21.93
C PRO A 998 -5.95 -9.69 -20.84
N GLU A 999 -4.68 -9.30 -20.85
CA GLU A 999 -3.67 -9.70 -19.87
C GLU A 999 -3.59 -8.74 -18.66
N GLY A 1000 -4.41 -7.70 -18.64
CA GLY A 1000 -4.43 -6.67 -17.60
C GLY A 1000 -3.70 -5.37 -17.97
N GLN A 1001 -4.05 -4.28 -17.28
CA GLN A 1001 -3.40 -2.98 -17.42
C GLN A 1001 -3.55 -2.15 -16.15
N HIS A 1002 -2.51 -1.38 -15.82
CA HIS A 1002 -2.59 -0.33 -14.81
C HIS A 1002 -3.26 0.92 -15.38
N GLY A 1003 -4.49 1.22 -14.96
CA GLY A 1003 -5.29 2.30 -15.56
C GLY A 1003 -5.97 1.87 -16.87
N PHE A 1004 -6.31 2.85 -17.70
CA PHE A 1004 -6.90 2.63 -19.03
C PHE A 1004 -6.18 3.49 -20.07
N ASP A 1005 -6.23 3.06 -21.33
CA ASP A 1005 -5.63 3.79 -22.45
C ASP A 1005 -6.32 5.16 -22.65
N MET A 1006 -5.56 6.18 -23.05
CA MET A 1006 -6.08 7.54 -23.20
C MET A 1006 -7.11 7.64 -24.35
N PRO A 1007 -8.03 8.62 -24.30
CA PRO A 1007 -9.09 8.73 -25.29
C PRO A 1007 -8.57 8.82 -26.73
N GLY A 1008 -9.06 7.92 -27.59
CA GLY A 1008 -8.66 7.82 -29.00
C GLY A 1008 -7.60 6.74 -29.29
N SER A 1009 -6.93 6.23 -28.26
CA SER A 1009 -5.82 5.27 -28.44
C SER A 1009 -6.28 3.94 -29.03
N ASP A 1010 -7.45 3.44 -28.61
CA ASP A 1010 -8.04 2.21 -29.14
C ASP A 1010 -8.59 2.41 -30.54
N THR A 1011 -9.13 3.59 -30.82
CA THR A 1011 -9.51 3.99 -32.19
C THR A 1011 -8.30 3.97 -33.12
N ASP A 1012 -7.18 4.57 -32.71
CA ASP A 1012 -5.94 4.55 -33.48
C ASP A 1012 -5.39 3.12 -33.67
N ARG A 1013 -5.51 2.27 -32.64
CA ARG A 1013 -5.13 0.85 -32.73
C ARG A 1013 -5.99 0.09 -33.73
N ALA A 1014 -7.30 0.32 -33.72
CA ALA A 1014 -8.23 -0.28 -34.68
C ALA A 1014 -7.91 0.13 -36.12
N ILE A 1015 -7.65 1.42 -36.35
CA ILE A 1015 -7.23 1.93 -37.67
C ILE A 1015 -5.93 1.26 -38.12
N ARG A 1016 -4.91 1.20 -37.25
CA ARG A 1016 -3.63 0.52 -37.57
C ARG A 1016 -3.82 -0.96 -37.91
N ASN A 1017 -4.63 -1.68 -37.13
CA ASN A 1017 -4.91 -3.10 -37.37
C ASN A 1017 -5.64 -3.30 -38.71
N CYS A 1018 -6.61 -2.44 -39.04
CA CYS A 1018 -7.30 -2.45 -40.32
C CYS A 1018 -6.34 -2.20 -41.49
N LEU A 1019 -5.49 -1.17 -41.39
CA LEU A 1019 -4.51 -0.84 -42.43
C LEU A 1019 -3.50 -1.99 -42.64
N ALA A 1020 -3.05 -2.63 -41.56
CA ALA A 1020 -2.15 -3.78 -41.65
C ALA A 1020 -2.81 -5.01 -42.29
N ALA A 1021 -4.12 -5.18 -42.13
CA ALA A 1021 -4.90 -6.24 -42.76
C ALA A 1021 -5.33 -5.90 -44.21
N CYS A 1022 -5.25 -4.63 -44.60
CA CYS A 1022 -5.69 -4.16 -45.91
C CYS A 1022 -4.73 -4.60 -47.03
N THR A 1023 -5.25 -5.36 -47.98
CA THR A 1023 -4.45 -5.87 -49.13
C THR A 1023 -4.52 -4.99 -50.37
N GLU A 1024 -5.28 -3.89 -50.33
CA GLU A 1024 -5.51 -3.00 -51.48
C GLU A 1024 -4.56 -1.80 -51.46
N GLU A 1025 -4.17 -1.30 -52.65
CA GLU A 1025 -3.29 -0.13 -52.79
C GLU A 1025 -4.12 1.19 -52.83
N GLY A 1026 -3.73 2.18 -52.03
CA GLY A 1026 -4.40 3.49 -51.89
C GLY A 1026 -4.06 4.16 -50.55
N GLU A 1027 -4.51 5.40 -50.32
CA GLU A 1027 -4.30 6.09 -49.02
C GLU A 1027 -5.20 5.53 -47.89
N ASP A 1028 -6.45 5.17 -48.18
CA ASP A 1028 -7.34 4.42 -47.28
C ASP A 1028 -8.33 3.54 -48.08
N PRO A 1029 -7.84 2.54 -48.84
CA PRO A 1029 -8.69 1.78 -49.76
C PRO A 1029 -9.66 0.84 -49.03
N CYS A 1030 -9.35 0.42 -47.80
CA CYS A 1030 -10.23 -0.38 -46.95
C CYS A 1030 -11.15 0.45 -46.06
N ASN A 1031 -11.17 1.78 -46.20
CA ASN A 1031 -11.98 2.69 -45.39
C ASN A 1031 -11.75 2.52 -43.87
N CYS A 1032 -10.50 2.25 -43.49
CA CYS A 1032 -10.06 2.03 -42.12
C CYS A 1032 -10.29 3.26 -41.24
N SER A 1033 -10.25 4.47 -41.80
CA SER A 1033 -10.55 5.71 -41.07
C SER A 1033 -11.99 5.82 -40.57
N ALA A 1034 -12.92 5.02 -41.11
CA ALA A 1034 -14.31 4.96 -40.66
C ALA A 1034 -14.60 3.79 -39.70
N THR A 1035 -13.56 3.12 -39.18
CA THR A 1035 -13.72 2.00 -38.25
C THR A 1035 -14.31 2.50 -36.93
N GLU A 1036 -15.55 2.09 -36.63
CA GLU A 1036 -16.16 2.33 -35.34
C GLU A 1036 -15.76 1.23 -34.36
N VAL A 1037 -15.04 1.60 -33.30
CA VAL A 1037 -14.64 0.69 -32.22
C VAL A 1037 -15.03 1.29 -30.88
N TYR A 1038 -15.24 0.44 -29.88
CA TYR A 1038 -15.34 0.87 -28.50
C TYR A 1038 -13.96 1.35 -28.02
N ASP A 1039 -13.86 2.65 -27.75
CA ASP A 1039 -12.67 3.27 -27.17
C ASP A 1039 -12.85 3.45 -25.65
N VAL A 1040 -12.06 2.71 -24.88
CA VAL A 1040 -12.20 2.70 -23.41
C VAL A 1040 -11.84 4.06 -22.81
N GLY A 1041 -10.86 4.78 -23.37
CA GLY A 1041 -10.44 6.08 -22.87
C GLY A 1041 -11.55 7.12 -22.99
N PHE A 1042 -12.17 7.22 -24.16
CA PHE A 1042 -13.35 8.07 -24.34
C PHE A 1042 -14.48 7.68 -23.41
N PHE A 1043 -14.80 6.39 -23.31
CA PHE A 1043 -15.88 5.90 -22.47
C PHE A 1043 -15.68 6.29 -20.99
N MET A 1044 -14.50 6.05 -20.45
CA MET A 1044 -14.19 6.29 -19.04
C MET A 1044 -14.18 7.78 -18.70
N LEU A 1045 -13.48 8.63 -19.47
CA LEU A 1045 -13.44 10.06 -19.15
C LEU A 1045 -14.78 10.76 -19.37
N ASN A 1046 -15.57 10.35 -20.36
CA ASN A 1046 -16.91 10.88 -20.56
C ASN A 1046 -17.87 10.45 -19.44
N MET A 1047 -17.78 9.21 -18.96
CA MET A 1047 -18.56 8.73 -17.82
C MET A 1047 -18.21 9.51 -16.55
N VAL A 1048 -16.92 9.64 -16.23
CA VAL A 1048 -16.44 10.41 -15.06
C VAL A 1048 -16.87 11.87 -15.17
N GLY A 1049 -16.67 12.49 -16.33
CA GLY A 1049 -17.05 13.88 -16.56
C GLY A 1049 -18.56 14.10 -16.40
N ARG A 1050 -19.40 13.18 -16.92
CA ARG A 1050 -20.85 13.25 -16.75
C ARG A 1050 -21.27 13.05 -15.30
N TYR A 1051 -20.64 12.10 -14.62
CA TYR A 1051 -20.86 11.82 -13.21
C TYR A 1051 -20.59 13.07 -12.36
N PHE A 1052 -19.46 13.74 -12.55
CA PHE A 1052 -19.16 15.01 -11.88
C PHE A 1052 -20.07 16.16 -12.32
N GLN A 1053 -20.47 16.25 -13.59
CA GLN A 1053 -21.35 17.35 -14.05
C GLN A 1053 -22.70 17.34 -13.33
N THR A 1054 -23.11 16.16 -12.88
CA THR A 1054 -24.36 15.96 -12.15
C THR A 1054 -24.17 15.93 -10.64
N GLY A 1055 -22.97 16.19 -10.12
CA GLY A 1055 -22.69 16.11 -8.68
C GLY A 1055 -22.77 14.70 -8.13
N GLY A 1056 -22.44 13.69 -8.92
CA GLY A 1056 -22.52 12.28 -8.52
C GLY A 1056 -23.90 11.65 -8.68
N GLN A 1057 -24.82 12.28 -9.42
CA GLN A 1057 -26.23 11.86 -9.49
C GLN A 1057 -26.54 10.95 -10.68
N VAL A 1058 -25.71 10.94 -11.72
CA VAL A 1058 -25.92 10.16 -12.94
C VAL A 1058 -24.71 9.32 -13.28
N LEU A 1059 -24.91 8.01 -13.41
CA LEU A 1059 -24.00 7.08 -14.07
C LEU A 1059 -24.71 6.48 -15.29
N SER A 1060 -24.00 6.40 -16.42
CA SER A 1060 -24.53 5.81 -17.64
C SER A 1060 -23.47 4.93 -18.30
N ALA A 1061 -23.91 3.82 -18.88
CA ALA A 1061 -23.11 2.93 -19.72
C ALA A 1061 -23.42 3.12 -21.23
N ASP A 1062 -23.98 4.27 -21.63
CA ASP A 1062 -24.33 4.52 -23.03
C ASP A 1062 -23.09 4.50 -23.93
N LEU A 1063 -23.16 3.71 -25.01
CA LEU A 1063 -22.06 3.57 -25.99
C LEU A 1063 -21.71 4.85 -26.75
N CYS A 1064 -22.56 5.89 -26.69
CA CYS A 1064 -22.19 7.20 -27.23
C CYS A 1064 -20.95 7.79 -26.54
N GLN A 1065 -20.68 7.36 -25.30
CA GLN A 1065 -19.55 7.85 -24.53
C GLN A 1065 -18.23 7.36 -25.11
N SER A 1066 -18.18 6.12 -25.60
CA SER A 1066 -16.98 5.55 -26.26
C SER A 1066 -16.73 6.17 -27.64
N ARG A 1067 -17.77 6.66 -28.31
CA ARG A 1067 -17.67 7.35 -29.61
C ARG A 1067 -17.50 8.87 -29.48
N ASN A 1068 -17.49 9.39 -28.26
CA ASN A 1068 -17.40 10.83 -27.96
C ASN A 1068 -18.51 11.67 -28.64
N ASP A 1069 -19.71 11.10 -28.82
CA ASP A 1069 -20.83 11.67 -29.59
C ASP A 1069 -22.13 11.84 -28.78
N CYS A 1070 -22.08 11.65 -27.45
CA CYS A 1070 -23.24 11.87 -26.58
C CYS A 1070 -23.75 13.31 -26.61
N SER A 1071 -25.07 13.48 -26.48
CA SER A 1071 -25.72 14.79 -26.51
C SER A 1071 -25.33 15.75 -25.39
N PHE A 1072 -24.77 15.24 -24.28
CA PHE A 1072 -24.30 16.08 -23.17
C PHE A 1072 -22.89 16.64 -23.40
N ILE A 1073 -22.14 16.13 -24.39
CA ILE A 1073 -20.78 16.55 -24.68
C ILE A 1073 -20.85 17.79 -25.59
N PRO A 1074 -20.42 18.98 -25.13
CA PRO A 1074 -20.52 20.20 -25.93
C PRO A 1074 -19.64 20.15 -27.18
N ALA A 1075 -19.97 20.95 -28.20
CA ALA A 1075 -19.06 21.18 -29.32
C ALA A 1075 -17.84 22.00 -28.84
N LEU A 1076 -16.68 21.80 -29.46
CA LEU A 1076 -15.50 22.60 -29.15
C LEU A 1076 -15.71 24.09 -29.54
N PRO A 1077 -15.29 25.05 -28.69
CA PRO A 1077 -15.34 26.46 -29.02
C PRO A 1077 -14.54 26.81 -30.27
N THR A 1078 -14.95 27.84 -31.01
CA THR A 1078 -14.18 28.38 -32.13
C THR A 1078 -12.79 28.83 -31.66
N PRO A 1079 -11.71 28.53 -32.40
CA PRO A 1079 -10.36 28.99 -32.02
C PRO A 1079 -10.31 30.51 -31.94
N ARG A 1080 -9.67 31.06 -30.89
CA ARG A 1080 -9.33 32.49 -30.84
C ARG A 1080 -8.01 32.75 -31.55
N ASP A 1081 -7.83 33.97 -32.04
CA ASP A 1081 -6.54 34.44 -32.54
C ASP A 1081 -5.59 34.70 -31.35
N PRO A 1082 -4.47 33.97 -31.20
CA PRO A 1082 -3.53 34.17 -30.09
C PRO A 1082 -3.04 35.61 -29.95
N SER A 1083 -2.96 36.38 -31.04
CA SER A 1083 -2.54 37.79 -31.01
C SER A 1083 -3.55 38.73 -30.34
N THR A 1084 -4.76 38.24 -30.07
CA THR A 1084 -5.85 38.99 -29.41
C THR A 1084 -6.06 38.59 -27.95
N LEU A 1085 -5.26 37.65 -27.43
CA LEU A 1085 -5.44 37.06 -26.10
C LEU A 1085 -4.70 37.79 -24.97
N ASP A 1086 -4.44 39.09 -25.13
CA ASP A 1086 -3.89 39.96 -24.08
C ASP A 1086 -4.39 41.40 -24.15
#